data_AF-A0A6A3ZU67-F1
#
_entry.id   AF-A0A6A3ZU67-F1
#
_cell.length_a   1.000
_cell.length_b   1.000
_cell.length_c   1.000
_cell.angle_alpha   90.00
_cell.angle_beta   90.00
_cell.angle_gamma   90.00
#
_symmetry.space_group_name_H-M   'P 1'
#
loop_
_entity.id
_entity.type
_entity.pdbx_description
1 polymer ?
#
loop_
_entity_poly.entity_id
_entity_poly.type
_entity_poly.pdbx_seq_one_letter_code
_entity_poly.pdbx_strand_id
1 'polypeptide(L)'
;MADGVPRIADEPSDHVCAGCCMGKMREDNFSRSPEKTVKSAGVLDLIHSDVMGPMQTKTPGGCTYAVTFIDDFSRHVTVYFMKKKAEVLEKFKKFKADMENATGRKIKRLRSDNGGEYTGRLFKEYLSKQGIRHEKTVPYTPQQNGLAERMNRSLVEMARCMLYHEGIDKKWWAEAVNTSAWIINRIPNTVTVKTPYEIVYQKKPQLKNLKVFGALGYGHIPDEKRRKLDAKAFKCRVLGYEDGVKGYRVLNVATGQVKIVRTVKFMETTSTGDFMTEVEGDDKDGDEDVAAPHATAPSHGQTQTLTIFNDEVVPLQHEVTTETAIVPAPSHSMITRSRTRHIEETTDPEEAEGRKKQIVAPSAIGTKRQKVSQARVKPSDELLAIEGGQLMAATEEVPKTYAEATTRQDQDEWKKAIASELKSLIVNKTWKLVPKPAHQRPIGCRWVFALKRDEKGQVVRYKARLVAKGYSQRHGIDYEETYSPVAYLNSIRAMLAKCSAEGMEIEQCDVDTAFLYGKLEEEIYMELPEGLRELLELAETEGEDDVVCMLLQSLYGLKQASRVWNETIDKHLKSMGFKPADADPCVYTRGEGEDECIVCLYVDDMLVASRQKAVITSVKAGIAEKFRIKDLGRARFILGIEIDYDMERRTLGISQKAYTESIIKKFGQENAKPCLTQLEPGVQLPKADELQTEEDKAKMKSKPYRSLVGSLMYLACGTRPDISVAVAKLSRFLGNPGEKHWDAGIKVVRYLLKTKDVGIVYDGLLGTQLEAYSDADWAGNRDDRRPVSGMLLMLCGAPVVWRSTFQKTLALSSTEAEYVALSDCVKECVWMRRLLKDISAEQVGATVIYEDNQGAMALAKNVGYQARTKHIDIRYHFIQEKVVSNEVELEYVDTKNQLADFMTKGLSSKTLRYLMMRSNVGPKLETSN
;
A
#
# COMPACT_ATOMS: atom_id res chain seq x y z
N MET A 1 22.45 -51.82 3.40
CA MET A 1 22.73 -51.22 2.08
C MET A 1 22.79 -52.37 1.08
N ALA A 2 22.42 -52.15 -0.19
CA ALA A 2 22.45 -53.19 -1.21
C ALA A 2 23.61 -52.94 -2.18
N ASP A 3 24.36 -54.00 -2.53
CA ASP A 3 25.43 -53.92 -3.52
C ASP A 3 24.87 -53.69 -4.93
N GLY A 4 25.60 -52.91 -5.73
CA GLY A 4 25.26 -52.61 -7.13
C GLY A 4 24.80 -51.18 -7.43
N VAL A 5 24.66 -50.30 -6.43
CA VAL A 5 24.42 -48.86 -6.68
C VAL A 5 25.77 -48.14 -6.86
N PRO A 6 26.02 -47.45 -8.00
CA PRO A 6 27.26 -46.71 -8.19
C PRO A 6 27.36 -45.57 -7.18
N ARG A 7 28.56 -45.36 -6.61
CA ARG A 7 28.85 -44.21 -5.75
C ARG A 7 28.78 -42.93 -6.58
N ILE A 8 27.74 -42.13 -6.36
CA ILE A 8 27.72 -40.75 -6.82
C ILE A 8 28.73 -39.99 -5.96
N ALA A 9 29.75 -39.43 -6.58
CA ALA A 9 30.67 -38.52 -5.90
C ALA A 9 30.02 -37.14 -5.80
N ASP A 10 30.05 -36.54 -4.60
CA ASP A 10 29.51 -35.20 -4.34
C ASP A 10 30.45 -34.07 -4.83
N GLU A 11 30.90 -34.16 -6.08
CA GLU A 11 31.54 -33.04 -6.79
C GLU A 11 30.65 -32.58 -7.95
N PRO A 12 30.42 -31.27 -8.12
CA PRO A 12 29.57 -30.75 -9.19
C PRO A 12 30.28 -30.90 -10.54
N SER A 13 29.99 -31.96 -11.26
CA SER A 13 30.51 -32.14 -12.63
C SER A 13 29.91 -31.09 -13.57
N ASP A 14 30.74 -30.30 -14.24
CA ASP A 14 30.37 -29.35 -15.32
C ASP A 14 29.87 -30.05 -16.62
N HIS A 15 29.32 -31.26 -16.51
CA HIS A 15 28.79 -32.02 -17.63
C HIS A 15 27.37 -31.59 -18.00
N VAL A 16 27.29 -30.76 -19.04
CA VAL A 16 26.05 -30.30 -19.67
C VAL A 16 25.31 -31.49 -20.31
N CYS A 17 24.31 -32.02 -19.61
CA CYS A 17 23.47 -33.11 -20.12
C CYS A 17 22.44 -32.59 -21.15
N ALA A 18 22.65 -32.91 -22.43
CA ALA A 18 21.82 -32.46 -23.55
C ALA A 18 20.31 -32.74 -23.34
N GLY A 19 19.93 -33.94 -22.88
CA GLY A 19 18.53 -34.29 -22.59
C GLY A 19 17.92 -33.47 -21.45
N CYS A 20 18.70 -33.13 -20.43
CA CYS A 20 18.26 -32.23 -19.36
C CYS A 20 18.13 -30.78 -19.84
N CYS A 21 19.02 -30.31 -20.71
CA CYS A 21 18.87 -28.99 -21.34
C CYS A 21 17.61 -28.95 -22.22
N MET A 22 17.44 -29.90 -23.14
CA MET A 22 16.29 -29.93 -24.06
C MET A 22 14.94 -30.07 -23.33
N GLY A 23 14.89 -30.83 -22.22
CA GLY A 23 13.66 -31.05 -21.46
C GLY A 23 13.40 -30.11 -20.27
N LYS A 24 14.42 -29.42 -19.75
CA LYS A 24 14.34 -28.67 -18.46
C LYS A 24 15.10 -27.34 -18.42
N MET A 25 15.78 -26.91 -19.49
CA MET A 25 16.46 -25.61 -19.51
C MET A 25 15.47 -24.49 -19.23
N ARG A 26 15.81 -23.65 -18.26
CA ARG A 26 15.05 -22.45 -17.91
C ARG A 26 15.80 -21.25 -18.45
N GLU A 27 15.09 -20.17 -18.73
CA GLU A 27 15.70 -18.87 -19.01
C GLU A 27 16.55 -18.46 -17.80
N ASP A 28 17.81 -18.08 -18.03
CA ASP A 28 18.70 -17.65 -16.95
C ASP A 28 18.09 -16.45 -16.22
N ASN A 29 18.12 -16.48 -14.90
CA ASN A 29 17.75 -15.30 -14.12
C ASN A 29 18.75 -14.19 -14.44
N PHE A 30 18.30 -13.12 -15.11
CA PHE A 30 19.05 -11.86 -15.20
C PHE A 30 19.58 -11.51 -13.81
N SER A 31 20.91 -11.41 -13.67
CA SER A 31 21.52 -11.26 -12.35
C SER A 31 20.91 -10.07 -11.61
N ARG A 32 20.44 -10.33 -10.38
CA ARG A 32 19.87 -9.29 -9.52
C ARG A 32 20.95 -8.49 -8.77
N SER A 33 22.23 -8.85 -8.92
CA SER A 33 23.35 -8.05 -8.41
C SER A 33 23.37 -6.69 -9.13
N PRO A 34 23.19 -5.55 -8.42
CA PRO A 34 23.32 -4.22 -9.03
C PRO A 34 24.77 -3.89 -9.44
N GLU A 35 25.71 -4.62 -8.84
CA GLU A 35 27.14 -4.53 -9.09
C GLU A 35 27.47 -4.79 -10.55
N LYS A 36 28.13 -3.81 -11.17
CA LYS A 36 28.46 -3.76 -12.61
C LYS A 36 27.29 -3.54 -13.58
N THR A 37 26.25 -2.79 -13.16
CA THR A 37 25.65 -1.86 -14.14
C THR A 37 26.66 -0.76 -14.43
N VAL A 38 27.59 -1.01 -15.35
CA VAL A 38 28.65 -0.07 -15.73
C VAL A 38 28.02 1.19 -16.30
N LYS A 39 27.88 2.23 -15.45
CA LYS A 39 27.63 3.58 -15.93
C LYS A 39 28.74 3.91 -16.91
N SER A 40 28.36 4.34 -18.11
CA SER A 40 29.28 4.89 -19.09
C SER A 40 30.12 6.03 -18.47
N ALA A 41 31.38 6.19 -18.88
CA ALA A 41 32.34 7.03 -18.16
C ALA A 41 32.08 8.55 -18.30
N GLY A 42 31.17 8.94 -19.18
CA GLY A 42 30.68 10.31 -19.28
C GLY A 42 29.61 10.49 -20.36
N VAL A 43 29.13 11.71 -20.52
CA VAL A 43 28.09 12.09 -21.50
C VAL A 43 28.53 11.71 -22.93
N LEU A 44 27.61 11.12 -23.69
CA LEU A 44 27.71 10.57 -25.06
C LEU A 44 28.53 9.26 -25.22
N ASP A 45 29.03 8.65 -24.15
CA ASP A 45 29.77 7.38 -24.22
C ASP A 45 28.89 6.16 -24.57
N LEU A 46 27.58 6.24 -24.28
CA LEU A 46 26.58 5.25 -24.64
C LEU A 46 25.19 5.90 -24.72
N ILE A 47 24.58 5.85 -25.90
CA ILE A 47 23.20 6.28 -26.14
C ILE A 47 22.32 5.04 -26.27
N HIS A 48 21.25 4.94 -25.48
CA HIS A 48 20.19 3.98 -25.70
C HIS A 48 19.11 4.58 -26.60
N SER A 49 18.52 3.77 -27.48
CA SER A 49 17.44 4.18 -28.37
C SER A 49 16.39 3.08 -28.54
N ASP A 50 15.14 3.50 -28.71
CA ASP A 50 13.97 2.66 -28.96
C ASP A 50 12.89 3.47 -29.70
N VAL A 51 12.01 2.80 -30.43
CA VAL A 51 10.93 3.40 -31.24
C VAL A 51 9.56 3.04 -30.69
N MET A 52 8.88 4.05 -30.16
CA MET A 52 7.50 3.96 -29.70
C MET A 52 6.52 4.05 -30.88
N GLY A 53 5.62 3.07 -31.01
CA GLY A 53 4.47 3.12 -31.92
C GLY A 53 4.26 1.84 -32.76
N PRO A 54 3.22 1.78 -33.61
CA PRO A 54 2.35 2.90 -33.97
C PRO A 54 1.39 3.30 -32.84
N MET A 55 1.25 4.60 -32.60
CA MET A 55 0.19 5.16 -31.76
C MET A 55 -1.15 5.07 -32.49
N GLN A 56 -2.22 4.70 -31.77
CA GLN A 56 -3.58 4.57 -32.33
C GLN A 56 -4.11 5.88 -32.93
N THR A 57 -3.79 7.01 -32.31
CA THR A 57 -4.21 8.35 -32.76
C THR A 57 -3.08 9.05 -33.51
N LYS A 58 -3.34 9.48 -34.75
CA LYS A 58 -2.43 10.34 -35.52
C LYS A 58 -2.37 11.74 -34.90
N THR A 59 -1.20 12.35 -34.85
CA THR A 59 -1.11 13.78 -34.52
C THR A 59 -1.64 14.64 -35.67
N PRO A 60 -1.99 15.93 -35.43
CA PRO A 60 -2.32 16.87 -36.52
C PRO A 60 -1.21 17.01 -37.58
N GLY A 61 0.05 16.77 -37.22
CA GLY A 61 1.18 16.72 -38.15
C GLY A 61 1.31 15.41 -38.95
N GLY A 62 0.44 14.42 -38.69
CA GLY A 62 0.44 13.10 -39.30
C GLY A 62 1.44 12.10 -38.72
N CYS A 63 2.00 12.36 -37.54
CA CYS A 63 2.95 11.45 -36.89
C CYS A 63 2.22 10.30 -36.16
N THR A 64 2.82 9.11 -36.21
CA THR A 64 2.33 7.88 -35.56
C THR A 64 3.41 7.17 -34.73
N TYR A 65 4.68 7.58 -34.87
CA TYR A 65 5.81 7.02 -34.15
C TYR A 65 6.60 8.12 -33.45
N ALA A 66 7.35 7.74 -32.42
CA ALA A 66 8.38 8.58 -31.81
C ALA A 66 9.62 7.75 -31.51
N VAL A 67 10.81 8.29 -31.79
CA VAL A 67 12.09 7.69 -31.39
C VAL A 67 12.66 8.46 -30.22
N THR A 68 13.21 7.73 -29.24
CA THR A 68 13.93 8.33 -28.12
C THR A 68 15.42 8.04 -28.20
N PHE A 69 16.23 8.99 -27.75
CA PHE A 69 17.67 8.88 -27.60
C PHE A 69 18.03 9.29 -26.17
N ILE A 70 18.61 8.38 -25.40
CA ILE A 70 18.81 8.51 -23.97
C ILE A 70 20.29 8.29 -23.65
N ASP A 71 20.94 9.32 -23.11
CA ASP A 71 22.31 9.22 -22.65
C ASP A 71 22.39 8.40 -21.35
N ASP A 72 23.22 7.36 -21.32
CA ASP A 72 23.32 6.49 -20.15
C ASP A 72 23.91 7.20 -18.92
N PHE A 73 24.87 8.10 -19.10
CA PHE A 73 25.52 8.78 -17.96
C PHE A 73 24.60 9.83 -17.30
N SER A 74 24.10 10.78 -18.09
CA SER A 74 23.29 11.91 -17.60
C SER A 74 21.80 11.57 -17.44
N ARG A 75 21.32 10.48 -18.06
CA ARG A 75 19.90 10.15 -18.23
C ARG A 75 19.10 11.19 -19.03
N HIS A 76 19.79 12.07 -19.78
CA HIS A 76 19.14 13.05 -20.66
C HIS A 76 18.44 12.35 -21.81
N VAL A 77 17.16 12.65 -22.01
CA VAL A 77 16.31 12.08 -23.06
C VAL A 77 15.94 13.11 -24.11
N THR A 78 16.14 12.77 -25.38
CA THR A 78 15.68 13.55 -26.53
C THR A 78 14.67 12.72 -27.33
N VAL A 79 13.58 13.34 -27.77
CA VAL A 79 12.48 12.67 -28.48
C VAL A 79 12.26 13.32 -29.84
N TYR A 80 12.06 12.52 -30.88
CA TYR A 80 11.65 13.00 -32.21
C TYR A 80 10.43 12.25 -32.71
N PHE A 81 9.45 12.98 -33.26
CA PHE A 81 8.22 12.43 -33.81
C PHE A 81 8.37 12.14 -35.31
N MET A 82 7.75 11.06 -35.77
CA MET A 82 7.92 10.50 -37.12
C MET A 82 6.60 10.00 -37.70
N LYS A 83 6.46 10.02 -39.02
CA LYS A 83 5.35 9.41 -39.77
C LYS A 83 5.65 7.95 -40.13
N LYS A 84 6.93 7.61 -40.33
CA LYS A 84 7.41 6.26 -40.68
C LYS A 84 8.65 5.88 -39.86
N LYS A 85 8.77 4.61 -39.47
CA LYS A 85 9.98 4.05 -38.80
C LYS A 85 11.28 4.28 -39.59
N ALA A 86 11.21 4.40 -40.92
CA ALA A 86 12.37 4.68 -41.77
C ALA A 86 13.05 6.05 -41.50
N GLU A 87 12.36 7.00 -40.83
CA GLU A 87 12.92 8.32 -40.51
C GLU A 87 13.98 8.29 -39.38
N VAL A 88 14.15 7.17 -38.67
CA VAL A 88 15.03 7.05 -37.50
C VAL A 88 16.48 7.46 -37.81
N LEU A 89 16.99 7.15 -39.00
CA LEU A 89 18.33 7.59 -39.44
C LEU A 89 18.45 9.12 -39.58
N GLU A 90 17.41 9.78 -40.09
CA GLU A 90 17.37 11.23 -40.21
C GLU A 90 17.33 11.90 -38.83
N LYS A 91 16.48 11.37 -37.93
CA LYS A 91 16.38 11.92 -36.57
C LYS A 91 17.64 11.65 -35.75
N PHE A 92 18.30 10.51 -35.93
CA PHE A 92 19.60 10.21 -35.30
C PHE A 92 20.71 11.15 -35.80
N LYS A 93 20.76 11.47 -37.10
CA LYS A 93 21.69 12.46 -37.66
C LYS A 93 21.51 13.84 -37.02
N LYS A 94 20.25 14.28 -36.86
CA LYS A 94 19.93 15.53 -36.17
C LYS A 94 20.35 15.49 -34.70
N PHE A 95 19.93 14.47 -33.95
CA PHE A 95 20.32 14.25 -32.55
C PHE A 95 21.82 14.30 -32.33
N LYS A 96 22.59 13.60 -33.18
CA LYS A 96 24.05 13.60 -33.12
C LYS A 96 24.61 15.01 -33.32
N ALA A 97 24.21 15.72 -34.36
CA ALA A 97 24.68 17.07 -34.61
C ALA A 97 24.35 18.02 -33.45
N ASP A 98 23.12 17.99 -32.94
CA ASP A 98 22.65 18.84 -31.85
C ASP A 98 23.46 18.58 -30.56
N MET A 99 23.61 17.30 -30.16
CA MET A 99 24.26 16.92 -28.89
C MET A 99 25.79 17.01 -28.92
N GLU A 100 26.44 16.67 -30.04
CA GLU A 100 27.89 16.78 -30.14
C GLU A 100 28.33 18.25 -30.12
N ASN A 101 27.60 19.13 -30.83
CA ASN A 101 27.85 20.57 -30.78
C ASN A 101 27.56 21.17 -29.38
N ALA A 102 26.51 20.71 -28.69
CA ALA A 102 26.15 21.24 -27.37
C ALA A 102 27.11 20.81 -26.24
N THR A 103 27.75 19.64 -26.36
CA THR A 103 28.60 19.07 -25.30
C THR A 103 30.10 19.12 -25.60
N GLY A 104 30.50 19.35 -26.86
CA GLY A 104 31.88 19.21 -27.32
C GLY A 104 32.40 17.76 -27.32
N ARG A 105 31.53 16.77 -27.08
CA ARG A 105 31.86 15.34 -27.04
C ARG A 105 31.31 14.64 -28.28
N LYS A 106 31.85 13.45 -28.61
CA LYS A 106 31.34 12.61 -29.71
C LYS A 106 30.58 11.40 -29.18
N ILE A 107 29.54 10.97 -29.89
CA ILE A 107 28.84 9.72 -29.58
C ILE A 107 29.78 8.56 -29.85
N LYS A 108 30.07 7.74 -28.83
CA LYS A 108 30.92 6.55 -29.00
C LYS A 108 30.13 5.31 -29.39
N ARG A 109 28.96 5.12 -28.78
CA ARG A 109 28.17 3.88 -28.89
C ARG A 109 26.68 4.17 -28.92
N LEU A 110 25.96 3.39 -29.73
CA LEU A 110 24.50 3.36 -29.79
C LEU A 110 24.03 1.95 -29.41
N ARG A 111 23.11 1.83 -28.46
CA ARG A 111 22.41 0.60 -28.13
C ARG A 111 20.95 0.67 -28.55
N SER A 112 20.49 -0.32 -29.31
CA SER A 112 19.08 -0.45 -29.73
C SER A 112 18.63 -1.90 -29.69
N ASP A 113 17.35 -2.12 -29.99
CA ASP A 113 16.84 -3.44 -30.36
C ASP A 113 17.32 -3.85 -31.79
N ASN A 114 16.88 -5.01 -32.27
CA ASN A 114 17.08 -5.46 -33.65
C ASN A 114 16.02 -4.93 -34.63
N GLY A 115 15.40 -3.77 -34.36
CA GLY A 115 14.43 -3.16 -35.26
C GLY A 115 14.99 -2.96 -36.68
N GLY A 116 14.13 -3.14 -37.70
CA GLY A 116 14.49 -2.94 -39.11
C GLY A 116 15.01 -1.54 -39.40
N GLU A 117 14.53 -0.55 -38.65
CA GLU A 117 14.96 0.85 -38.66
C GLU A 117 16.44 1.06 -38.27
N TYR A 118 16.97 0.25 -37.35
CA TYR A 118 18.35 0.34 -36.86
C TYR A 118 19.29 -0.61 -37.59
N THR A 119 18.76 -1.69 -38.17
CA THR A 119 19.55 -2.75 -38.82
C THR A 119 19.70 -2.56 -40.34
N GLY A 120 18.97 -1.60 -40.93
CA GLY A 120 19.08 -1.26 -42.35
C GLY A 120 20.49 -0.82 -42.79
N ARG A 121 20.87 -1.21 -44.02
CA ARG A 121 22.21 -0.99 -44.61
C ARG A 121 22.70 0.46 -44.45
N LEU A 122 21.87 1.45 -44.80
CA LEU A 122 22.21 2.88 -44.71
C LEU A 122 22.49 3.35 -43.28
N PHE A 123 21.86 2.75 -42.27
CA PHE A 123 22.10 3.07 -40.86
C PHE A 123 23.47 2.53 -40.43
N LYS A 124 23.76 1.27 -40.76
CA LYS A 124 25.05 0.62 -40.47
C LYS A 124 26.23 1.32 -41.15
N GLU A 125 26.09 1.66 -42.44
CA GLU A 125 27.09 2.42 -43.20
C GLU A 125 27.33 3.81 -42.58
N TYR A 126 26.28 4.50 -42.14
CA TYR A 126 26.42 5.81 -41.48
C TYR A 126 27.13 5.72 -40.12
N LEU A 127 26.75 4.76 -39.26
CA LEU A 127 27.43 4.55 -37.98
C LEU A 127 28.91 4.22 -38.17
N SER A 128 29.24 3.33 -39.10
CA SER A 128 30.62 2.97 -39.44
C SER A 128 31.42 4.17 -39.93
N LYS A 129 30.86 5.00 -40.83
CA LYS A 129 31.49 6.25 -41.30
C LYS A 129 31.68 7.30 -40.19
N GLN A 130 30.93 7.22 -39.09
CA GLN A 130 31.07 8.11 -37.93
C GLN A 130 31.91 7.51 -36.79
N GLY A 131 32.39 6.26 -36.92
CA GLY A 131 33.14 5.57 -35.87
C GLY A 131 32.29 5.13 -34.66
N ILE A 132 30.96 5.06 -34.81
CA ILE A 132 30.03 4.72 -33.72
C ILE A 132 29.81 3.21 -33.68
N ARG A 133 30.08 2.58 -32.54
CA ARG A 133 29.81 1.14 -32.35
C ARG A 133 28.33 0.91 -32.07
N HIS A 134 27.69 0.06 -32.87
CA HIS A 134 26.31 -0.39 -32.64
C HIS A 134 26.30 -1.62 -31.72
N GLU A 135 25.71 -1.48 -30.55
CA GLU A 135 25.37 -2.58 -29.65
C GLU A 135 23.89 -2.95 -29.88
N LYS A 136 23.61 -4.22 -30.18
CA LYS A 136 22.23 -4.69 -30.41
C LYS A 136 21.86 -5.68 -29.32
N THR A 137 20.61 -5.65 -28.86
CA THR A 137 20.11 -6.69 -27.95
C THR A 137 20.07 -8.05 -28.65
N VAL A 138 20.09 -9.13 -27.87
CA VAL A 138 19.80 -10.47 -28.39
C VAL A 138 18.28 -10.57 -28.67
N PRO A 139 17.84 -11.25 -29.76
CA PRO A 139 16.42 -11.47 -30.00
C PRO A 139 15.70 -12.08 -28.78
N TYR A 140 14.44 -11.70 -28.59
CA TYR A 140 13.59 -12.14 -27.46
C TYR A 140 14.07 -11.76 -26.04
N THR A 141 15.15 -10.99 -25.86
CA THR A 141 15.59 -10.45 -24.55
C THR A 141 15.52 -8.90 -24.47
N PRO A 142 14.31 -8.31 -24.53
CA PRO A 142 14.09 -6.86 -24.43
C PRO A 142 14.80 -6.18 -23.22
N GLN A 143 14.93 -6.92 -22.13
CA GLN A 143 15.53 -6.49 -20.85
C GLN A 143 16.94 -5.90 -21.03
N GLN A 144 17.70 -6.31 -22.06
CA GLN A 144 19.03 -5.77 -22.38
C GLN A 144 19.03 -4.29 -22.83
N ASN A 145 17.89 -3.76 -23.31
CA ASN A 145 17.67 -2.33 -23.57
C ASN A 145 16.69 -1.69 -22.56
N GLY A 146 16.48 -2.31 -21.40
CA GLY A 146 15.47 -1.91 -20.43
C GLY A 146 15.58 -0.47 -19.89
N LEU A 147 16.68 0.26 -20.14
CA LEU A 147 16.72 1.71 -19.92
C LEU A 147 15.75 2.46 -20.84
N ALA A 148 15.80 2.18 -22.15
CA ALA A 148 14.97 2.85 -23.14
C ALA A 148 13.50 2.54 -22.91
N GLU A 149 13.18 1.26 -22.66
CA GLU A 149 11.82 0.80 -22.37
C GLU A 149 11.23 1.48 -21.12
N ARG A 150 12.02 1.57 -20.03
CA ARG A 150 11.57 2.25 -18.80
C ARG A 150 11.35 3.74 -19.03
N MET A 151 12.25 4.42 -19.75
CA MET A 151 12.10 5.84 -20.07
C MET A 151 10.89 6.09 -20.98
N ASN A 152 10.70 5.27 -22.00
CA ASN A 152 9.57 5.33 -22.92
C ASN A 152 8.24 5.12 -22.17
N ARG A 153 8.19 4.15 -21.26
CA ARG A 153 7.04 3.99 -20.35
C ARG A 153 6.78 5.24 -19.51
N SER A 154 7.81 5.81 -18.85
CA SER A 154 7.65 7.02 -18.03
C SER A 154 7.20 8.24 -18.85
N LEU A 155 7.72 8.43 -20.07
CA LEU A 155 7.27 9.49 -20.99
C LEU A 155 5.80 9.33 -21.37
N VAL A 156 5.37 8.11 -21.70
CA VAL A 156 3.98 7.83 -22.08
C VAL A 156 3.03 7.93 -20.87
N GLU A 157 3.46 7.52 -19.68
CA GLU A 157 2.70 7.68 -18.44
C GLU A 157 2.51 9.17 -18.07
N MET A 158 3.58 9.97 -18.12
CA MET A 158 3.49 11.42 -17.88
C MET A 158 2.63 12.11 -18.94
N ALA A 159 2.81 11.81 -20.22
CA ALA A 159 2.01 12.36 -21.30
C ALA A 159 0.53 12.00 -21.14
N ARG A 160 0.22 10.74 -20.78
CA ARG A 160 -1.15 10.29 -20.49
C ARG A 160 -1.77 11.08 -19.35
N CYS A 161 -1.05 11.27 -18.23
CA CYS A 161 -1.53 12.05 -17.10
C CYS A 161 -1.80 13.51 -17.48
N MET A 162 -0.90 14.16 -18.24
CA MET A 162 -1.07 15.54 -18.69
C MET A 162 -2.21 15.73 -19.69
N LEU A 163 -2.40 14.78 -20.62
CA LEU A 163 -3.55 14.81 -21.53
C LEU A 163 -4.87 14.69 -20.77
N TYR A 164 -4.95 13.73 -19.85
CA TYR A 164 -6.16 13.56 -19.04
C TYR A 164 -6.43 14.80 -18.19
N HIS A 165 -5.47 15.30 -17.40
CA HIS A 165 -5.69 16.30 -16.34
C HIS A 165 -6.53 17.53 -16.76
N GLU A 166 -6.36 18.01 -17.99
CA GLU A 166 -7.00 19.20 -18.54
C GLU A 166 -7.95 18.90 -19.73
N GLY A 167 -8.33 17.63 -19.91
CA GLY A 167 -9.23 17.19 -20.99
C GLY A 167 -8.66 17.36 -22.39
N ILE A 168 -7.34 17.29 -22.57
CA ILE A 168 -6.69 17.50 -23.86
C ILE A 168 -6.81 16.24 -24.73
N ASP A 169 -7.40 16.40 -25.92
CA ASP A 169 -7.55 15.36 -26.93
C ASP A 169 -6.25 14.58 -27.19
N LYS A 170 -6.37 13.25 -27.24
CA LYS A 170 -5.29 12.28 -27.50
C LYS A 170 -4.47 12.59 -28.76
N LYS A 171 -5.01 13.31 -29.76
CA LYS A 171 -4.25 13.75 -30.95
C LYS A 171 -3.05 14.65 -30.61
N TRP A 172 -3.05 15.29 -29.44
CA TRP A 172 -1.93 16.11 -28.94
C TRP A 172 -0.85 15.31 -28.21
N TRP A 173 -0.85 13.97 -28.27
CA TRP A 173 0.12 13.12 -27.56
C TRP A 173 1.58 13.49 -27.81
N ALA A 174 1.95 13.97 -29.01
CA ALA A 174 3.32 14.38 -29.29
C ALA A 174 3.75 15.61 -28.46
N GLU A 175 2.88 16.61 -28.31
CA GLU A 175 3.15 17.80 -27.49
C GLU A 175 3.27 17.42 -26.00
N ALA A 176 2.43 16.48 -25.54
CA ALA A 176 2.48 15.95 -24.17
C ALA A 176 3.75 15.10 -23.90
N VAL A 177 4.17 14.24 -24.84
CA VAL A 177 5.43 13.49 -24.75
C VAL A 177 6.63 14.42 -24.81
N ASN A 178 6.61 15.45 -25.66
CA ASN A 178 7.68 16.45 -25.74
C ASN A 178 7.80 17.22 -24.42
N THR A 179 6.68 17.65 -23.85
CA THR A 179 6.63 18.30 -22.53
C THR A 179 7.13 17.37 -21.41
N SER A 180 6.81 16.06 -21.49
CA SER A 180 7.30 15.06 -20.53
C SER A 180 8.84 14.95 -20.57
N ALA A 181 9.44 14.88 -21.76
CA ALA A 181 10.90 14.87 -21.92
C ALA A 181 11.54 16.18 -21.41
N TRP A 182 10.93 17.32 -21.74
CA TRP A 182 11.38 18.64 -21.28
C TRP A 182 11.39 18.74 -19.74
N ILE A 183 10.38 18.16 -19.08
CA ILE A 183 10.26 18.11 -17.62
C ILE A 183 11.28 17.13 -17.01
N ILE A 184 11.36 15.89 -17.51
CA ILE A 184 12.28 14.85 -17.01
C ILE A 184 13.73 15.35 -17.03
N ASN A 185 14.15 16.03 -18.11
CA ASN A 185 15.50 16.57 -18.21
C ASN A 185 15.81 17.67 -17.17
N ARG A 186 14.80 18.28 -16.55
CA ARG A 186 14.92 19.43 -15.63
C ARG A 186 14.57 19.10 -14.18
N ILE A 187 14.22 17.84 -13.88
CA ILE A 187 14.01 17.32 -12.52
C ILE A 187 15.21 16.45 -12.12
N PRO A 188 15.72 16.52 -10.88
CA PRO A 188 16.77 15.62 -10.41
C PRO A 188 16.24 14.19 -10.27
N ASN A 189 17.05 13.20 -10.62
CA ASN A 189 16.74 11.78 -10.41
C ASN A 189 17.67 11.15 -9.37
N THR A 190 17.23 10.03 -8.79
CA THR A 190 17.96 9.28 -7.74
C THR A 190 19.31 8.70 -8.19
N VAL A 191 19.58 8.64 -9.50
CA VAL A 191 20.79 8.02 -10.08
C VAL A 191 21.90 9.05 -10.32
N THR A 192 21.55 10.33 -10.53
CA THR A 192 22.49 11.39 -10.93
C THR A 192 22.58 12.58 -9.97
N VAL A 193 21.64 12.75 -9.03
CA VAL A 193 21.54 13.85 -8.03
C VAL A 193 21.33 15.25 -8.64
N LYS A 194 22.09 15.62 -9.67
CA LYS A 194 21.85 16.77 -10.53
C LYS A 194 20.81 16.46 -11.61
N THR A 195 20.18 17.50 -12.15
CA THR A 195 19.26 17.36 -13.31
C THR A 195 20.03 16.89 -14.56
N PRO A 196 19.44 16.07 -15.44
CA PRO A 196 20.08 15.68 -16.70
C PRO A 196 20.53 16.88 -17.55
N TYR A 197 19.74 17.96 -17.56
CA TYR A 197 20.07 19.23 -18.23
C TYR A 197 21.33 19.89 -17.64
N GLU A 198 21.48 19.92 -16.31
CA GLU A 198 22.70 20.46 -15.68
C GLU A 198 23.94 19.63 -16.02
N ILE A 199 23.80 18.30 -16.17
CA ILE A 199 24.92 17.40 -16.49
C ILE A 199 25.35 17.53 -17.96
N VAL A 200 24.40 17.68 -18.89
CA VAL A 200 24.69 17.85 -20.33
C VAL A 200 25.23 19.25 -20.62
N TYR A 201 24.52 20.30 -20.18
CA TYR A 201 24.79 21.68 -20.59
C TYR A 201 25.63 22.49 -19.56
N GLN A 202 26.07 21.86 -18.46
CA GLN A 202 26.84 22.48 -17.37
C GLN A 202 26.19 23.74 -16.79
N LYS A 203 24.85 23.84 -16.88
CA LYS A 203 24.07 25.01 -16.51
C LYS A 203 22.75 24.60 -15.88
N LYS A 204 22.41 25.20 -14.74
CA LYS A 204 21.13 24.93 -14.06
C LYS A 204 19.93 25.37 -14.92
N PRO A 205 18.87 24.55 -15.05
CA PRO A 205 17.68 24.93 -15.81
C PRO A 205 16.89 26.04 -15.09
N GLN A 206 16.26 26.93 -15.87
CA GLN A 206 15.36 27.96 -15.34
C GLN A 206 13.93 27.44 -15.30
N LEU A 207 13.36 27.29 -14.11
CA LEU A 207 12.00 26.77 -13.90
C LEU A 207 10.92 27.86 -13.76
N LYS A 208 11.29 29.16 -13.81
CA LYS A 208 10.35 30.29 -13.61
C LYS A 208 9.16 30.32 -14.60
N ASN A 209 9.32 29.69 -15.76
CA ASN A 209 8.32 29.61 -16.81
C ASN A 209 7.60 28.25 -16.85
N LEU A 210 7.78 27.39 -15.85
CA LEU A 210 7.05 26.12 -15.78
C LEU A 210 5.56 26.40 -15.58
N LYS A 211 4.74 25.74 -16.40
CA LYS A 211 3.28 25.83 -16.42
C LYS A 211 2.64 24.46 -16.55
N VAL A 212 1.43 24.32 -15.99
CA VAL A 212 0.61 23.12 -16.09
C VAL A 212 0.23 22.89 -17.56
N PHE A 213 0.53 21.70 -18.07
CA PHE A 213 0.16 21.32 -19.44
C PHE A 213 -1.36 21.26 -19.57
N GLY A 214 -1.90 21.81 -20.65
CA GLY A 214 -3.32 21.93 -20.91
C GLY A 214 -4.00 23.15 -20.27
N ALA A 215 -3.36 23.80 -19.28
CA ALA A 215 -3.96 24.90 -18.53
C ALA A 215 -4.43 26.05 -19.42
N LEU A 216 -5.58 26.60 -19.04
CA LEU A 216 -6.25 27.68 -19.76
C LEU A 216 -5.54 29.03 -19.53
N GLY A 217 -5.51 29.88 -20.55
CA GLY A 217 -4.91 31.20 -20.46
C GLY A 217 -5.25 32.11 -21.64
N TYR A 218 -4.71 33.33 -21.60
CA TYR A 218 -4.92 34.36 -22.63
C TYR A 218 -3.60 34.79 -23.24
N GLY A 219 -3.39 34.47 -24.52
CA GLY A 219 -2.20 34.81 -25.28
C GLY A 219 -2.30 36.20 -25.92
N HIS A 220 -1.28 37.04 -25.77
CA HIS A 220 -1.27 38.40 -26.30
C HIS A 220 -1.27 38.43 -27.84
N ILE A 221 -2.10 39.31 -28.43
CA ILE A 221 -2.14 39.59 -29.87
C ILE A 221 -1.26 40.83 -30.14
N PRO A 222 -0.24 40.80 -31.01
CA PRO A 222 0.57 41.99 -31.36
C PRO A 222 -0.27 43.15 -31.89
N ASP A 223 0.14 44.39 -31.63
CA ASP A 223 -0.56 45.62 -32.08
C ASP A 223 -0.79 45.67 -33.59
N GLU A 224 0.17 45.20 -34.39
CA GLU A 224 0.10 45.07 -35.86
C GLU A 224 -1.09 44.24 -36.35
N LYS A 225 -1.66 43.39 -35.49
CA LYS A 225 -2.78 42.48 -35.79
C LYS A 225 -4.08 42.91 -35.09
N ARG A 226 -4.15 44.16 -34.62
CA ARG A 226 -5.30 44.75 -33.93
C ARG A 226 -5.73 46.06 -34.62
N ARG A 227 -7.02 46.24 -34.83
CA ARG A 227 -7.66 47.52 -35.11
C ARG A 227 -8.04 48.22 -33.80
N LYS A 228 -8.48 49.47 -33.89
CA LYS A 228 -8.95 50.24 -32.74
C LYS A 228 -10.20 49.56 -32.16
N LEU A 229 -10.19 49.27 -30.86
CA LEU A 229 -11.17 48.47 -30.09
C LEU A 229 -11.08 46.94 -30.19
N ASP A 230 -10.15 46.35 -30.97
CA ASP A 230 -9.99 44.89 -31.02
C ASP A 230 -9.48 44.30 -29.70
N ALA A 231 -9.86 43.04 -29.44
CA ALA A 231 -9.41 42.29 -28.27
C ALA A 231 -7.88 42.17 -28.20
N LYS A 232 -7.29 42.43 -27.03
CA LYS A 232 -5.83 42.43 -26.85
C LYS A 232 -5.20 41.05 -26.66
N ALA A 233 -6.01 40.01 -26.42
CA ALA A 233 -5.57 38.65 -26.21
C ALA A 233 -6.61 37.62 -26.71
N PHE A 234 -6.18 36.38 -26.96
CA PHE A 234 -7.05 35.27 -27.34
C PHE A 234 -7.02 34.14 -26.30
N LYS A 235 -8.15 33.45 -26.10
CA LYS A 235 -8.28 32.27 -25.21
C LYS A 235 -7.50 31.09 -25.77
N CYS A 236 -6.65 30.47 -24.95
CA CYS A 236 -5.72 29.42 -25.38
C CYS A 236 -5.43 28.40 -24.25
N ARG A 237 -4.97 27.20 -24.61
CA ARG A 237 -4.48 26.17 -23.68
C ARG A 237 -2.98 25.89 -23.91
N VAL A 238 -2.20 25.66 -22.85
CA VAL A 238 -0.77 25.35 -22.97
C VAL A 238 -0.54 23.96 -23.55
N LEU A 239 0.30 23.85 -24.58
CA LEU A 239 0.80 22.57 -25.11
C LEU A 239 2.31 22.36 -24.87
N GLY A 240 2.98 23.29 -24.20
CA GLY A 240 4.38 23.15 -23.78
C GLY A 240 5.26 24.31 -24.24
N TYR A 241 6.51 24.00 -24.55
CA TYR A 241 7.60 24.96 -24.79
C TYR A 241 8.19 24.76 -26.19
N GLU A 242 8.64 25.85 -26.81
CA GLU A 242 9.38 25.81 -28.06
C GLU A 242 10.89 25.85 -27.78
N ASP A 243 11.67 25.00 -28.41
CA ASP A 243 13.14 25.09 -28.33
C ASP A 243 13.65 26.27 -29.17
N GLY A 244 14.61 27.01 -28.63
CA GLY A 244 15.19 28.21 -29.27
C GLY A 244 14.38 29.51 -29.11
N VAL A 245 13.12 29.45 -28.66
CA VAL A 245 12.27 30.66 -28.48
C VAL A 245 11.85 30.81 -27.02
N LYS A 246 11.93 32.04 -26.48
CA LYS A 246 11.37 32.38 -25.15
C LYS A 246 9.84 32.58 -25.25
N GLY A 247 9.11 31.49 -25.51
CA GLY A 247 7.65 31.49 -25.65
C GLY A 247 7.03 30.12 -25.42
N TYR A 248 5.71 30.12 -25.24
CA TYR A 248 4.89 28.93 -25.01
C TYR A 248 4.25 28.49 -26.33
N ARG A 249 4.18 27.18 -26.56
CA ARG A 249 3.28 26.59 -27.57
C ARG A 249 1.89 26.58 -26.97
N VAL A 250 0.94 27.29 -27.58
CA VAL A 250 -0.44 27.38 -27.09
C VAL A 250 -1.45 27.03 -28.19
N LEU A 251 -2.44 26.23 -27.84
CA LEU A 251 -3.60 25.92 -28.67
C LEU A 251 -4.61 27.07 -28.56
N ASN A 252 -4.88 27.80 -29.65
CA ASN A 252 -5.97 28.76 -29.69
C ASN A 252 -7.31 28.01 -29.64
N VAL A 253 -8.13 28.28 -28.62
CA VAL A 253 -9.37 27.52 -28.36
C VAL A 253 -10.43 27.76 -29.44
N ALA A 254 -10.48 28.97 -30.02
CA ALA A 254 -11.48 29.31 -31.04
C ALA A 254 -11.13 28.80 -32.44
N THR A 255 -9.84 28.62 -32.76
CA THR A 255 -9.40 28.23 -34.12
C THR A 255 -8.76 26.85 -34.20
N GLY A 256 -8.56 26.15 -33.08
CA GLY A 256 -7.88 24.85 -33.04
C GLY A 256 -6.39 24.87 -33.47
N GLN A 257 -5.81 26.06 -33.70
CA GLN A 257 -4.45 26.22 -34.22
C GLN A 257 -3.42 26.40 -33.09
N VAL A 258 -2.28 25.72 -33.22
CA VAL A 258 -1.12 25.96 -32.34
C VAL A 258 -0.40 27.23 -32.77
N LYS A 259 -0.09 28.11 -31.80
CA LYS A 259 0.65 29.36 -31.99
C LYS A 259 1.76 29.44 -30.94
N ILE A 260 2.92 29.97 -31.31
CA ILE A 260 4.00 30.28 -30.36
C ILE A 260 3.76 31.70 -29.83
N VAL A 261 3.63 31.86 -28.51
CA VAL A 261 3.31 33.15 -27.87
C VAL A 261 4.24 33.41 -26.70
N ARG A 262 4.91 34.58 -26.69
CA ARG A 262 5.80 35.01 -25.61
C ARG A 262 5.04 35.38 -24.33
N THR A 263 3.97 36.17 -24.46
CA THR A 263 3.22 36.73 -23.34
C THR A 263 1.85 36.06 -23.25
N VAL A 264 1.68 35.21 -22.24
CA VAL A 264 0.42 34.53 -21.95
C VAL A 264 0.11 34.72 -20.46
N LYS A 265 -1.13 35.10 -20.13
CA LYS A 265 -1.63 35.11 -18.75
C LYS A 265 -2.37 33.80 -18.50
N PHE A 266 -1.88 32.97 -17.59
CA PHE A 266 -2.48 31.66 -17.28
C PHE A 266 -3.48 31.77 -16.14
N MET A 267 -4.57 31.00 -16.24
CA MET A 267 -5.52 30.74 -15.17
C MET A 267 -5.23 29.34 -14.63
N GLU A 268 -4.10 29.21 -13.96
CA GLU A 268 -3.76 27.99 -13.20
C GLU A 268 -4.55 28.03 -11.90
N THR A 269 -5.79 27.56 -11.93
CA THR A 269 -6.61 27.36 -10.74
C THR A 269 -5.96 26.32 -9.83
N THR A 270 -5.76 26.65 -8.56
CA THR A 270 -5.32 25.70 -7.52
C THR A 270 -6.48 24.79 -7.10
N SER A 271 -7.08 24.09 -8.08
CA SER A 271 -8.28 23.27 -7.94
C SER A 271 -8.05 21.89 -8.57
N THR A 272 -7.89 20.88 -7.73
CA THR A 272 -8.07 19.48 -8.13
C THR A 272 -9.57 19.16 -8.16
N GLY A 273 -10.16 19.09 -9.35
CA GLY A 273 -11.54 18.64 -9.53
C GLY A 273 -12.21 19.27 -10.74
N ASP A 274 -12.13 18.60 -11.90
CA ASP A 274 -13.31 18.07 -12.59
C ASP A 274 -12.91 17.31 -13.86
N PHE A 275 -13.62 16.21 -14.13
CA PHE A 275 -13.45 15.35 -15.30
C PHE A 275 -14.81 14.84 -15.75
N MET A 276 -15.36 15.44 -16.80
CA MET A 276 -16.49 14.92 -17.58
C MET A 276 -16.18 15.20 -19.06
N THR A 277 -15.90 14.17 -19.86
CA THR A 277 -16.88 13.41 -20.66
C THR A 277 -17.68 14.29 -21.61
N GLU A 278 -17.13 14.53 -22.80
CA GLU A 278 -17.93 14.84 -23.99
C GLU A 278 -18.24 13.51 -24.70
N VAL A 279 -19.52 13.29 -24.98
CA VAL A 279 -20.03 12.23 -25.85
C VAL A 279 -20.37 12.91 -27.18
N GLU A 280 -19.90 12.35 -28.29
CA GLU A 280 -20.25 12.86 -29.62
C GLU A 280 -21.75 12.67 -29.87
N GLY A 281 -22.40 13.73 -30.36
CA GLY A 281 -23.76 13.71 -30.87
C GLY A 281 -23.87 14.73 -31.99
N ASP A 282 -24.08 14.24 -33.22
CA ASP A 282 -24.59 15.08 -34.31
C ASP A 282 -25.98 15.62 -33.92
N ASP A 283 -26.29 16.86 -34.30
CA ASP A 283 -27.44 17.10 -35.16
C ASP A 283 -27.41 18.51 -35.77
N LYS A 284 -28.16 18.69 -36.85
CA LYS A 284 -28.19 19.90 -37.68
C LYS A 284 -29.44 20.73 -37.43
N ASP A 285 -29.35 22.01 -37.83
CA ASP A 285 -30.47 22.92 -38.17
C ASP A 285 -31.44 23.25 -36.99
N GLY A 286 -32.06 24.42 -36.87
CA GLY A 286 -31.94 25.68 -37.62
C GLY A 286 -32.98 26.70 -37.12
N ASP A 287 -32.51 27.91 -36.80
CA ASP A 287 -33.19 29.23 -36.79
C ASP A 287 -34.49 29.58 -36.00
N GLU A 288 -34.60 30.90 -35.78
CA GLU A 288 -35.79 31.76 -35.54
C GLU A 288 -36.62 31.72 -34.21
N ASP A 289 -36.14 32.46 -33.21
CA ASP A 289 -36.62 33.82 -32.78
C ASP A 289 -38.10 34.11 -32.35
N VAL A 290 -38.23 35.21 -31.57
CA VAL A 290 -39.43 36.06 -31.28
C VAL A 290 -40.32 35.81 -30.02
N ALA A 291 -40.26 36.83 -29.12
CA ALA A 291 -41.27 37.39 -28.21
C ALA A 291 -41.64 36.74 -26.85
N ALA A 292 -42.08 37.64 -25.95
CA ALA A 292 -42.37 37.45 -24.52
C ALA A 292 -43.83 37.92 -24.23
N PRO A 293 -44.18 38.37 -23.00
CA PRO A 293 -44.28 37.65 -21.73
C PRO A 293 -45.75 37.62 -21.21
N HIS A 294 -46.04 36.89 -20.12
CA HIS A 294 -46.80 37.43 -18.97
C HIS A 294 -46.88 36.46 -17.77
N ALA A 295 -47.20 37.02 -16.60
CA ALA A 295 -47.37 36.30 -15.33
C ALA A 295 -48.79 35.72 -15.18
N THR A 296 -49.01 34.82 -14.22
CA THR A 296 -49.74 35.04 -12.93
C THR A 296 -49.83 33.69 -12.17
N ALA A 297 -49.94 33.70 -10.84
CA ALA A 297 -50.39 32.58 -9.99
C ALA A 297 -51.72 33.01 -9.29
N PRO A 298 -52.44 32.20 -8.47
CA PRO A 298 -52.19 30.83 -8.00
C PRO A 298 -53.43 29.89 -7.90
N SER A 299 -53.21 28.67 -7.37
CA SER A 299 -54.05 27.87 -6.44
C SER A 299 -55.31 27.06 -6.84
N HIS A 300 -55.42 25.89 -6.15
CA HIS A 300 -56.58 25.03 -5.84
C HIS A 300 -57.42 24.32 -6.93
N GLY A 301 -57.82 23.05 -6.66
CA GLY A 301 -59.02 22.46 -7.28
C GLY A 301 -59.00 20.94 -7.51
N GLN A 302 -59.31 20.14 -6.49
CA GLN A 302 -59.42 18.67 -6.48
C GLN A 302 -60.49 18.01 -7.39
N THR A 303 -60.15 16.82 -7.92
CA THR A 303 -60.97 15.58 -8.01
C THR A 303 -62.17 15.45 -8.97
N GLN A 304 -62.10 14.48 -9.90
CA GLN A 304 -63.01 13.32 -10.10
C GLN A 304 -62.45 12.45 -11.27
N THR A 305 -62.10 11.17 -11.10
CA THR A 305 -62.92 9.94 -10.88
C THR A 305 -63.64 9.44 -12.14
N LEU A 306 -63.24 8.26 -12.64
CA LEU A 306 -64.14 7.28 -13.26
C LEU A 306 -63.56 5.85 -13.10
N THR A 307 -64.41 4.93 -12.68
CA THR A 307 -64.17 3.51 -12.39
C THR A 307 -64.36 2.62 -13.62
N ILE A 308 -63.86 1.37 -13.56
CA ILE A 308 -64.62 0.12 -13.82
C ILE A 308 -63.74 -1.11 -13.41
N PHE A 309 -64.40 -2.20 -13.02
CA PHE A 309 -63.85 -3.44 -12.43
C PHE A 309 -63.73 -4.61 -13.43
N ASN A 310 -62.97 -5.66 -13.03
CA ASN A 310 -63.15 -7.10 -13.36
C ASN A 310 -62.93 -7.59 -14.83
N ASP A 311 -62.46 -8.80 -15.15
CA ASP A 311 -62.34 -10.10 -14.44
C ASP A 311 -61.35 -11.07 -15.13
N GLU A 312 -61.17 -12.28 -14.57
CA GLU A 312 -60.28 -13.39 -15.02
C GLU A 312 -60.74 -14.13 -16.31
N VAL A 313 -59.81 -14.67 -17.12
CA VAL A 313 -60.00 -15.93 -17.90
C VAL A 313 -58.66 -16.67 -18.17
N VAL A 314 -58.68 -17.99 -17.99
CA VAL A 314 -57.71 -19.05 -18.40
C VAL A 314 -58.56 -20.31 -18.73
N PRO A 315 -58.19 -21.35 -19.53
CA PRO A 315 -57.23 -21.56 -20.64
C PRO A 315 -57.93 -22.12 -21.94
N LEU A 316 -57.16 -22.66 -22.92
CA LEU A 316 -57.37 -23.90 -23.73
C LEU A 316 -56.54 -23.81 -25.05
N GLN A 317 -55.46 -24.58 -25.25
CA GLN A 317 -55.34 -25.96 -25.76
C GLN A 317 -55.67 -26.19 -27.25
N HIS A 318 -54.72 -26.81 -27.98
CA HIS A 318 -54.99 -27.81 -29.02
C HIS A 318 -53.83 -28.79 -29.22
N GLU A 319 -54.20 -30.02 -29.58
CA GLU A 319 -53.40 -31.25 -29.71
C GLU A 319 -53.94 -32.05 -30.93
N VAL A 320 -53.25 -32.99 -31.58
CA VAL A 320 -51.91 -33.60 -31.39
C VAL A 320 -51.43 -34.16 -32.76
N THR A 321 -50.12 -34.36 -33.00
CA THR A 321 -49.66 -35.50 -33.83
C THR A 321 -48.22 -35.91 -33.53
N THR A 322 -48.04 -37.21 -33.30
CA THR A 322 -46.78 -37.93 -33.11
C THR A 322 -46.24 -38.50 -34.41
N GLU A 323 -44.91 -38.65 -34.54
CA GLU A 323 -44.36 -39.84 -35.20
C GLU A 323 -43.01 -40.25 -34.60
N THR A 324 -42.77 -41.56 -34.55
CA THR A 324 -41.75 -42.25 -33.73
C THR A 324 -40.54 -42.73 -34.53
N ALA A 325 -39.33 -42.71 -33.94
CA ALA A 325 -38.36 -43.82 -34.06
C ALA A 325 -37.16 -43.77 -33.08
N ILE A 326 -37.15 -44.73 -32.15
CA ILE A 326 -35.99 -45.54 -31.71
C ILE A 326 -34.89 -44.92 -30.79
N VAL A 327 -34.77 -45.59 -29.63
CA VAL A 327 -33.82 -45.51 -28.51
C VAL A 327 -32.83 -46.70 -28.71
N PRO A 328 -31.50 -46.64 -28.37
CA PRO A 328 -31.09 -46.66 -26.96
C PRO A 328 -29.74 -46.03 -26.53
N ALA A 329 -29.66 -45.75 -25.23
CA ALA A 329 -28.43 -45.60 -24.43
C ALA A 329 -28.05 -46.97 -23.80
N PRO A 330 -27.30 -47.09 -22.69
CA PRO A 330 -26.18 -46.30 -22.14
C PRO A 330 -24.93 -47.20 -21.87
N SER A 331 -23.84 -46.66 -21.30
CA SER A 331 -23.10 -47.33 -20.21
C SER A 331 -22.04 -46.43 -19.53
N HIS A 332 -21.96 -46.53 -18.20
CA HIS A 332 -20.89 -45.99 -17.36
C HIS A 332 -20.14 -47.17 -16.70
N SER A 333 -18.81 -47.11 -16.64
CA SER A 333 -17.94 -47.74 -15.60
C SER A 333 -16.51 -47.21 -15.79
N MET A 334 -15.93 -46.48 -14.83
CA MET A 334 -15.25 -46.91 -13.59
C MET A 334 -13.83 -47.53 -13.77
N ILE A 335 -12.84 -46.79 -13.24
CA ILE A 335 -11.66 -47.24 -12.46
C ILE A 335 -10.67 -48.24 -13.09
N THR A 336 -9.39 -47.84 -13.29
CA THR A 336 -8.21 -48.46 -12.59
C THR A 336 -6.85 -47.79 -12.90
N ARG A 337 -5.83 -48.16 -12.12
CA ARG A 337 -4.47 -47.58 -12.01
C ARG A 337 -3.39 -48.33 -12.85
N SER A 338 -2.23 -47.67 -12.99
CA SER A 338 -0.86 -48.23 -12.92
C SER A 338 -0.10 -48.73 -14.16
N ARG A 339 1.01 -48.01 -14.43
CA ARG A 339 2.43 -48.44 -14.59
C ARG A 339 2.95 -49.29 -15.79
N THR A 340 4.11 -48.79 -16.27
CA THR A 340 5.37 -49.47 -16.70
C THR A 340 5.59 -50.07 -18.10
N ARG A 341 6.58 -49.47 -18.81
CA ARG A 341 7.68 -50.08 -19.64
C ARG A 341 7.26 -50.81 -20.94
N HIS A 342 8.07 -50.97 -22.00
CA HIS A 342 9.48 -50.63 -22.37
C HIS A 342 9.57 -50.50 -23.93
N ILE A 343 10.55 -49.75 -24.48
CA ILE A 343 11.55 -50.06 -25.56
C ILE A 343 11.04 -50.83 -26.83
N GLU A 344 11.40 -50.53 -28.10
CA GLU A 344 12.72 -50.23 -28.71
C GLU A 344 12.69 -49.37 -30.00
N GLU A 345 13.86 -49.17 -30.61
CA GLU A 345 14.27 -48.24 -31.68
C GLU A 345 13.83 -48.60 -33.11
N THR A 346 13.90 -47.63 -34.05
CA THR A 346 14.74 -47.72 -35.28
C THR A 346 14.74 -46.45 -36.17
N THR A 347 15.96 -45.97 -36.48
CA THR A 347 16.45 -45.27 -37.69
C THR A 347 15.72 -44.06 -38.36
N ASP A 348 16.44 -42.93 -38.34
CA ASP A 348 16.45 -41.75 -39.24
C ASP A 348 16.84 -42.06 -40.72
N PRO A 349 16.88 -41.11 -41.70
CA PRO A 349 16.51 -39.67 -41.70
C PRO A 349 15.77 -39.13 -42.98
N GLU A 350 15.63 -37.79 -43.03
CA GLU A 350 15.62 -36.86 -44.20
C GLU A 350 14.32 -36.16 -44.71
N GLU A 351 14.45 -34.83 -44.74
CA GLU A 351 13.79 -33.75 -45.52
C GLU A 351 12.27 -33.73 -45.84
N ALA A 352 11.55 -32.72 -45.29
CA ALA A 352 10.93 -31.64 -46.09
C ALA A 352 10.20 -30.58 -45.22
N GLU A 353 10.18 -29.33 -45.68
CA GLU A 353 9.46 -28.21 -45.04
C GLU A 353 7.93 -28.28 -45.23
N GLY A 354 7.12 -27.87 -44.23
CA GLY A 354 5.68 -27.69 -44.45
C GLY A 354 4.77 -27.38 -43.26
N ARG A 355 4.42 -26.10 -43.07
CA ARG A 355 3.19 -25.59 -42.40
C ARG A 355 2.72 -26.26 -41.08
N LYS A 356 3.09 -25.67 -39.94
CA LYS A 356 2.33 -25.83 -38.68
C LYS A 356 1.00 -25.05 -38.73
N LYS A 357 -0.13 -25.76 -38.64
CA LYS A 357 -1.39 -25.18 -38.13
C LYS A 357 -1.31 -25.11 -36.61
N GLN A 358 -1.67 -23.98 -36.00
CA GLN A 358 -1.77 -23.88 -34.54
C GLN A 358 -3.01 -24.64 -34.05
N ILE A 359 -2.80 -25.75 -33.36
CA ILE A 359 -3.75 -26.31 -32.40
C ILE A 359 -3.32 -25.78 -31.03
N VAL A 360 -4.17 -24.97 -30.40
CA VAL A 360 -3.94 -24.45 -29.05
C VAL A 360 -4.64 -25.38 -28.06
N ALA A 361 -3.83 -26.11 -27.28
CA ALA A 361 -4.25 -26.93 -26.14
C ALA A 361 -3.42 -26.51 -24.91
N PRO A 362 -3.91 -26.71 -23.67
CA PRO A 362 -3.67 -25.73 -22.61
C PRO A 362 -2.34 -25.93 -21.87
N SER A 363 -1.51 -24.88 -21.79
CA SER A 363 -0.39 -24.87 -20.84
C SER A 363 -0.89 -24.56 -19.42
N ALA A 364 -0.51 -25.41 -18.47
CA ALA A 364 -0.75 -25.21 -17.05
C ALA A 364 -0.21 -23.86 -16.58
N ILE A 365 -1.07 -23.06 -15.93
CA ILE A 365 -0.70 -21.77 -15.36
C ILE A 365 0.12 -22.02 -14.09
N GLY A 366 1.45 -21.92 -14.21
CA GLY A 366 2.33 -21.79 -13.06
C GLY A 366 1.97 -20.53 -12.28
N THR A 367 1.52 -20.70 -11.04
CA THR A 367 1.10 -19.62 -10.13
C THR A 367 2.28 -18.73 -9.75
N LYS A 368 2.57 -17.73 -10.59
CA LYS A 368 3.38 -16.57 -10.20
C LYS A 368 2.66 -15.87 -9.05
N ARG A 369 3.15 -16.04 -7.81
CA ARG A 369 2.79 -15.21 -6.65
C ARG A 369 3.01 -13.73 -7.00
N GLN A 370 1.98 -13.06 -7.50
CA GLN A 370 1.99 -11.62 -7.63
C GLN A 370 2.12 -11.03 -6.22
N LYS A 371 3.13 -10.16 -6.02
CA LYS A 371 3.21 -9.35 -4.80
C LYS A 371 1.94 -8.52 -4.71
N VAL A 372 1.06 -8.88 -3.79
CA VAL A 372 -0.17 -8.13 -3.50
C VAL A 372 0.25 -6.76 -2.99
N SER A 373 0.13 -5.74 -3.85
CA SER A 373 0.15 -4.35 -3.43
C SER A 373 -1.15 -4.05 -2.68
N GLN A 374 -1.22 -4.50 -1.42
CA GLN A 374 -1.87 -3.67 -0.43
C GLN A 374 -1.17 -2.31 -0.49
N ALA A 375 -1.94 -1.24 -0.67
CA ALA A 375 -1.41 0.10 -0.60
C ALA A 375 -0.96 0.34 0.84
N ARG A 376 0.33 0.09 1.13
CA ARG A 376 0.98 0.60 2.33
C ARG A 376 0.85 2.12 2.26
N VAL A 377 -0.14 2.65 2.98
CA VAL A 377 -0.10 4.03 3.45
C VAL A 377 1.26 4.17 4.11
N LYS A 378 2.14 5.01 3.55
CA LYS A 378 3.38 5.36 4.22
C LYS A 378 2.97 5.94 5.58
N PRO A 379 3.43 5.39 6.71
CA PRO A 379 3.30 6.08 7.98
C PRO A 379 3.93 7.47 7.77
N SER A 380 3.19 8.53 8.07
CA SER A 380 3.81 9.83 8.32
C SER A 380 4.72 9.69 9.53
N ASP A 381 5.80 10.48 9.58
CA ASP A 381 6.89 10.34 10.56
C ASP A 381 6.47 10.48 12.04
N GLU A 382 5.20 10.82 12.31
CA GLU A 382 4.58 10.81 13.65
C GLU A 382 4.15 9.41 14.16
N LEU A 383 3.98 8.40 13.29
CA LEU A 383 3.44 7.09 13.70
C LEU A 383 4.48 6.11 14.28
N LEU A 384 5.77 6.43 14.24
CA LEU A 384 6.86 5.61 14.79
C LEU A 384 7.15 5.90 16.28
N ALA A 385 6.27 6.63 16.96
CA ALA A 385 6.44 7.08 18.34
C ALA A 385 5.36 6.54 19.30
N ILE A 386 4.85 5.32 19.05
CA ILE A 386 4.01 4.58 20.01
C ILE A 386 4.78 3.36 20.52
N GLU A 387 5.77 3.62 21.38
CA GLU A 387 6.24 2.65 22.37
C GLU A 387 5.41 2.81 23.63
N GLY A 388 4.66 1.77 24.00
CA GLY A 388 3.81 1.76 25.18
C GLY A 388 2.62 2.72 25.12
N GLY A 389 1.54 2.37 25.80
CA GLY A 389 0.36 3.22 25.91
C GLY A 389 0.65 4.49 26.71
N GLN A 390 0.94 5.61 26.04
CA GLN A 390 0.92 6.94 26.64
C GLN A 390 0.74 8.00 25.55
N LEU A 391 -0.51 8.40 25.33
CA LEU A 391 -0.81 9.51 24.44
C LEU A 391 -0.46 10.84 25.11
N MET A 392 0.08 11.78 24.34
CA MET A 392 0.36 13.13 24.82
C MET A 392 -0.92 13.85 25.26
N ALA A 393 -1.09 14.00 26.57
CA ALA A 393 -1.92 15.06 27.13
C ALA A 393 -1.12 16.36 27.09
N ALA A 394 -1.58 17.34 26.32
CA ALA A 394 -0.98 18.67 26.30
C ALA A 394 -1.34 19.44 27.59
N THR A 395 -0.33 19.82 28.38
CA THR A 395 -0.19 21.10 29.13
C THR A 395 1.08 21.05 29.99
N GLU A 396 2.24 21.09 29.34
CA GLU A 396 3.57 21.50 29.85
C GLU A 396 4.56 21.27 28.70
N GLU A 397 5.28 22.31 28.26
CA GLU A 397 6.14 22.19 27.08
C GLU A 397 7.41 21.38 27.38
N VAL A 398 7.43 20.14 26.91
CA VAL A 398 8.64 19.29 26.87
C VAL A 398 9.68 19.94 25.95
N PRO A 399 10.97 20.03 26.35
CA PRO A 399 12.00 20.68 25.54
C PRO A 399 12.19 20.00 24.19
N LYS A 400 12.46 20.80 23.16
CA LYS A 400 12.62 20.35 21.76
C LYS A 400 14.09 20.19 21.35
N THR A 401 15.03 20.76 22.10
CA THR A 401 16.47 20.69 21.85
C THR A 401 17.25 20.44 23.14
N TYR A 402 18.50 19.98 23.03
CA TYR A 402 19.40 19.82 24.18
C TYR A 402 19.62 21.16 24.91
N ALA A 403 19.91 22.23 24.17
CA ALA A 403 20.07 23.58 24.72
C ALA A 403 18.83 24.07 25.49
N GLU A 404 17.61 23.74 25.04
CA GLU A 404 16.39 24.06 25.77
C GLU A 404 16.29 23.20 27.06
N ALA A 405 16.56 21.90 26.95
CA ALA A 405 16.52 20.99 28.09
C ALA A 405 17.55 21.33 29.18
N THR A 406 18.69 21.92 28.83
CA THR A 406 19.77 22.29 29.76
C THR A 406 19.71 23.74 30.29
N THR A 407 18.72 24.54 29.89
CA THR A 407 18.55 25.94 30.32
C THR A 407 17.22 26.26 30.99
N ARG A 408 16.25 25.35 30.98
CA ARG A 408 14.95 25.50 31.66
C ARG A 408 15.04 25.31 33.19
N GLN A 409 13.97 25.65 33.90
CA GLN A 409 13.89 25.51 35.36
C GLN A 409 14.00 24.05 35.83
N ASP A 410 13.54 23.09 35.02
CA ASP A 410 13.61 21.65 35.22
C ASP A 410 14.91 21.00 34.68
N GLN A 411 15.93 21.80 34.39
CA GLN A 411 17.19 21.35 33.77
C GLN A 411 17.88 20.17 34.47
N ASP A 412 17.80 20.07 35.79
CA ASP A 412 18.54 19.05 36.55
C ASP A 412 17.96 17.66 36.32
N GLU A 413 16.65 17.54 36.15
CA GLU A 413 15.99 16.28 35.82
C GLU A 413 16.24 15.88 34.36
N TRP A 414 16.27 16.85 33.43
CA TRP A 414 16.66 16.58 32.04
C TRP A 414 18.14 16.18 31.92
N LYS A 415 19.05 16.84 32.64
CA LYS A 415 20.48 16.50 32.70
C LYS A 415 20.70 15.10 33.28
N LYS A 416 19.98 14.73 34.35
CA LYS A 416 19.96 13.33 34.88
C LYS A 416 19.47 12.33 33.83
N ALA A 417 18.40 12.64 33.10
CA ALA A 417 17.86 11.77 32.06
C ALA A 417 18.84 11.58 30.88
N ILE A 418 19.48 12.67 30.42
CA ILE A 418 20.52 12.66 29.37
C ILE A 418 21.72 11.83 29.81
N ALA A 419 22.25 12.08 31.02
CA ALA A 419 23.38 11.34 31.54
C ALA A 419 23.07 9.85 31.72
N SER A 420 21.83 9.50 32.09
CA SER A 420 21.38 8.11 32.16
C SER A 420 21.35 7.42 30.79
N GLU A 421 20.89 8.11 29.74
CA GLU A 421 20.89 7.58 28.36
C GLU A 421 22.32 7.40 27.83
N LEU A 422 23.19 8.42 27.98
CA LEU A 422 24.60 8.34 27.58
C LEU A 422 25.34 7.21 28.30
N LYS A 423 25.12 7.02 29.61
CA LYS A 423 25.67 5.89 30.36
C LYS A 423 25.19 4.54 29.82
N SER A 424 23.92 4.42 29.43
CA SER A 424 23.39 3.19 28.80
C SER A 424 24.10 2.89 27.46
N LEU A 425 24.30 3.91 26.63
CA LEU A 425 24.98 3.79 25.33
C LEU A 425 26.46 3.40 25.47
N ILE A 426 27.14 3.91 26.51
CA ILE A 426 28.52 3.54 26.84
C ILE A 426 28.60 2.09 27.35
N VAL A 427 27.72 1.69 28.28
CA VAL A 427 27.67 0.32 28.83
C VAL A 427 27.42 -0.72 27.74
N ASN A 428 26.50 -0.45 26.81
CA ASN A 428 26.20 -1.32 25.67
C ASN A 428 27.28 -1.26 24.55
N LYS A 429 28.34 -0.46 24.73
CA LYS A 429 29.40 -0.24 23.72
C LYS A 429 28.82 0.13 22.35
N THR A 430 27.82 1.00 22.32
CA THR A 430 27.03 1.31 21.12
C THR A 430 27.88 1.86 19.98
N TRP A 431 28.99 2.55 20.29
CA TRP A 431 29.94 3.07 19.33
C TRP A 431 31.38 3.01 19.85
N LYS A 432 32.34 3.16 18.93
CA LYS A 432 33.73 3.53 19.24
C LYS A 432 34.03 4.93 18.66
N LEU A 433 34.80 5.74 19.38
CA LEU A 433 35.28 7.03 18.86
C LEU A 433 36.44 6.78 17.89
N VAL A 434 36.41 7.43 16.73
CA VAL A 434 37.45 7.34 15.69
C VAL A 434 37.64 8.67 14.98
N PRO A 435 38.83 8.94 14.40
CA PRO A 435 38.99 10.00 13.42
C PRO A 435 38.04 9.80 12.24
N LYS A 436 37.47 10.89 11.75
CA LYS A 436 36.52 10.94 10.63
C LYS A 436 37.17 10.44 9.34
N PRO A 437 36.63 9.41 8.67
CA PRO A 437 37.22 8.91 7.44
C PRO A 437 36.99 9.89 6.28
N ALA A 438 38.05 10.19 5.51
CA ALA A 438 38.01 11.17 4.41
C ALA A 438 36.99 10.90 3.29
N HIS A 439 36.40 9.70 3.24
CA HIS A 439 35.43 9.28 2.22
C HIS A 439 34.05 8.89 2.78
N GLN A 440 33.89 8.91 4.11
CA GLN A 440 32.62 8.60 4.78
C GLN A 440 31.95 9.91 5.23
N ARG A 441 30.63 10.01 5.07
CA ARG A 441 29.86 11.14 5.59
C ARG A 441 29.11 10.68 6.84
N PRO A 442 29.41 11.19 8.04
CA PRO A 442 28.67 10.82 9.23
C PRO A 442 27.21 11.29 9.13
N ILE A 443 26.30 10.53 9.73
CA ILE A 443 24.91 10.95 9.95
C ILE A 443 24.85 11.76 11.25
N GLY A 444 24.04 12.81 11.28
CA GLY A 444 23.83 13.52 12.55
C GLY A 444 22.94 12.74 13.52
N CYS A 445 22.90 13.18 14.76
CA CYS A 445 21.97 12.69 15.79
C CYS A 445 21.07 13.83 16.31
N ARG A 446 20.08 13.51 17.13
CA ARG A 446 19.27 14.48 17.90
C ARG A 446 18.80 13.87 19.21
N TRP A 447 18.54 14.71 20.20
CA TRP A 447 17.81 14.33 21.40
C TRP A 447 16.30 14.33 21.17
N VAL A 448 15.60 13.40 21.82
CA VAL A 448 14.13 13.34 21.90
C VAL A 448 13.75 13.21 23.37
N PHE A 449 12.89 14.10 23.84
CA PHE A 449 12.49 14.21 25.24
C PHE A 449 11.01 13.83 25.41
N ALA A 450 10.68 13.23 26.55
CA ALA A 450 9.32 12.88 26.94
C ALA A 450 9.15 12.86 28.47
N LEU A 451 7.96 13.24 28.93
CA LEU A 451 7.55 13.10 30.32
C LEU A 451 6.67 11.85 30.48
N LYS A 452 7.06 10.94 31.38
CA LYS A 452 6.23 9.83 31.82
C LYS A 452 5.39 10.29 33.01
N ARG A 453 4.07 10.19 32.90
CA ARG A 453 3.10 10.58 33.93
C ARG A 453 2.37 9.37 34.49
N ASP A 454 1.91 9.46 35.74
CA ASP A 454 1.05 8.45 36.36
C ASP A 454 -0.42 8.59 35.91
N GLU A 455 -1.27 7.71 36.43
CA GLU A 455 -2.73 7.72 36.24
C GLU A 455 -3.40 9.00 36.77
N LYS A 456 -2.73 9.76 37.66
CA LYS A 456 -3.19 11.04 38.21
C LYS A 456 -2.66 12.25 37.43
N GLY A 457 -1.89 12.03 36.35
CA GLY A 457 -1.30 13.06 35.51
C GLY A 457 -0.03 13.73 36.09
N GLN A 458 0.48 13.26 37.23
CA GLN A 458 1.71 13.76 37.86
C GLN A 458 2.93 13.23 37.11
N VAL A 459 3.99 14.03 37.00
CA VAL A 459 5.24 13.62 36.35
C VAL A 459 5.99 12.64 37.26
N VAL A 460 6.16 11.40 36.80
CA VAL A 460 6.89 10.35 37.52
C VAL A 460 8.33 10.25 37.06
N ARG A 461 8.60 10.47 35.76
CA ARG A 461 9.94 10.28 35.19
C ARG A 461 10.17 11.11 33.94
N TYR A 462 11.34 11.73 33.89
CA TYR A 462 11.91 12.38 32.71
C TYR A 462 12.60 11.32 31.83
N LYS A 463 12.28 11.28 30.53
CA LYS A 463 12.86 10.34 29.55
C LYS A 463 13.55 11.14 28.45
N ALA A 464 14.86 11.04 28.35
CA ALA A 464 15.64 11.54 27.23
C ALA A 464 16.09 10.34 26.38
N ARG A 465 16.18 10.52 25.06
CA ARG A 465 16.69 9.52 24.12
C ARG A 465 17.58 10.11 23.06
N LEU A 466 18.66 9.42 22.73
CA LEU A 466 19.49 9.77 21.58
C LEU A 466 19.00 9.04 20.33
N VAL A 467 18.74 9.80 19.26
CA VAL A 467 18.16 9.29 18.02
C VAL A 467 19.06 9.68 16.84
N ALA A 468 19.53 8.70 16.09
CA ALA A 468 20.24 8.91 14.82
C ALA A 468 19.29 9.52 13.77
N LYS A 469 19.78 10.48 12.97
CA LYS A 469 19.03 11.09 11.86
C LYS A 469 19.02 10.14 10.64
N GLY A 470 18.47 8.93 10.79
CA GLY A 470 18.53 7.86 9.78
C GLY A 470 17.81 8.17 8.46
N TYR A 471 16.99 9.21 8.39
CA TYR A 471 16.53 9.77 7.09
C TYR A 471 17.71 10.18 6.18
N SER A 472 18.88 10.49 6.76
CA SER A 472 20.13 10.80 6.07
C SER A 472 20.82 9.57 5.45
N GLN A 473 20.50 8.36 5.92
CA GLN A 473 21.12 7.12 5.44
C GLN A 473 20.75 6.82 3.98
N ARG A 474 21.71 6.29 3.23
CA ARG A 474 21.67 5.93 1.81
C ARG A 474 21.56 4.42 1.66
N HIS A 475 20.55 3.97 0.92
CA HIS A 475 20.36 2.56 0.58
C HIS A 475 21.52 2.03 -0.28
N GLY A 476 22.03 0.84 0.05
CA GLY A 476 23.19 0.22 -0.61
C GLY A 476 24.54 0.83 -0.21
N ILE A 477 24.58 1.59 0.91
CA ILE A 477 25.81 2.05 1.55
C ILE A 477 25.65 1.94 3.07
N ASP A 478 24.64 2.61 3.62
CA ASP A 478 24.45 2.75 5.07
C ASP A 478 23.37 1.77 5.62
N TYR A 479 22.71 1.02 4.72
CA TYR A 479 21.77 -0.10 4.97
C TYR A 479 21.38 -0.79 3.64
N GLU A 480 20.99 -2.07 3.69
CA GLU A 480 20.33 -2.77 2.58
C GLU A 480 18.86 -3.08 2.88
N GLU A 481 18.58 -4.01 3.80
CA GLU A 481 17.22 -4.44 4.14
C GLU A 481 16.71 -3.79 5.44
N THR A 482 15.48 -3.27 5.41
CA THR A 482 14.84 -2.59 6.56
C THR A 482 13.56 -3.28 7.04
N TYR A 483 13.24 -4.45 6.50
CA TYR A 483 12.02 -5.16 6.90
C TYR A 483 12.24 -5.84 8.25
N SER A 484 11.37 -5.52 9.20
CA SER A 484 11.17 -6.25 10.45
C SER A 484 9.71 -6.68 10.53
N PRO A 485 9.41 -7.92 10.98
CA PRO A 485 8.06 -8.29 11.39
C PRO A 485 7.69 -7.59 12.71
N VAL A 486 6.39 -7.53 12.98
CA VAL A 486 5.77 -7.03 14.21
C VAL A 486 4.49 -7.85 14.42
N ALA A 487 4.23 -8.31 15.64
CA ALA A 487 3.03 -9.11 15.96
C ALA A 487 1.75 -8.39 15.55
N TYR A 488 0.84 -9.10 14.87
CA TYR A 488 -0.45 -8.54 14.51
C TYR A 488 -1.37 -8.45 15.74
N LEU A 489 -2.18 -7.38 15.84
CA LEU A 489 -3.23 -7.28 16.86
C LEU A 489 -4.22 -8.47 16.81
N ASN A 490 -4.47 -9.01 15.62
CA ASN A 490 -5.25 -10.24 15.44
C ASN A 490 -4.60 -11.43 16.17
N SER A 491 -3.27 -11.54 16.11
CA SER A 491 -2.51 -12.62 16.75
C SER A 491 -2.51 -12.47 18.28
N ILE A 492 -2.33 -11.25 18.77
CA ILE A 492 -2.44 -10.92 20.20
C ILE A 492 -3.84 -11.30 20.71
N ARG A 493 -4.92 -10.89 20.01
CA ARG A 493 -6.29 -11.25 20.41
C ARG A 493 -6.56 -12.75 20.38
N ALA A 494 -6.09 -13.46 19.36
CA ALA A 494 -6.22 -14.92 19.27
C ALA A 494 -5.46 -15.64 20.40
N MET A 495 -4.24 -15.18 20.74
CA MET A 495 -3.47 -15.68 21.89
C MET A 495 -4.22 -15.42 23.21
N LEU A 496 -4.71 -14.20 23.46
CA LEU A 496 -5.44 -13.85 24.68
C LEU A 496 -6.71 -14.72 24.85
N ALA A 497 -7.47 -14.90 23.77
CA ALA A 497 -8.66 -15.76 23.75
C ALA A 497 -8.30 -17.24 24.02
N LYS A 498 -7.24 -17.79 23.41
CA LYS A 498 -6.73 -19.13 23.75
C LYS A 498 -6.37 -19.23 25.24
N CYS A 499 -5.62 -18.25 25.75
CA CYS A 499 -5.19 -18.25 27.14
C CYS A 499 -6.39 -18.27 28.10
N SER A 500 -7.47 -17.53 27.80
CA SER A 500 -8.70 -17.58 28.60
C SER A 500 -9.39 -18.95 28.52
N ALA A 501 -9.48 -19.57 27.35
CA ALA A 501 -10.10 -20.88 27.19
C ALA A 501 -9.37 -21.98 27.96
N GLU A 502 -8.03 -21.93 27.99
CA GLU A 502 -7.20 -22.94 28.62
C GLU A 502 -6.83 -22.63 30.08
N GLY A 503 -7.12 -21.42 30.57
CA GLY A 503 -6.78 -20.98 31.93
C GLY A 503 -5.28 -20.68 32.12
N MET A 504 -4.55 -20.36 31.04
CA MET A 504 -3.12 -20.05 31.10
C MET A 504 -2.89 -18.75 31.87
N GLU A 505 -1.83 -18.66 32.69
CA GLU A 505 -1.36 -17.39 33.24
C GLU A 505 -0.69 -16.57 32.13
N ILE A 506 -0.85 -15.24 32.18
CA ILE A 506 -0.26 -14.31 31.20
C ILE A 506 0.52 -13.24 31.98
N GLU A 507 1.82 -13.18 31.75
CA GLU A 507 2.71 -12.16 32.30
C GLU A 507 3.35 -11.33 31.19
N GLN A 508 3.78 -10.11 31.54
CA GLN A 508 4.41 -9.18 30.62
C GLN A 508 5.85 -8.89 31.07
N CYS A 509 6.75 -8.72 30.10
CA CYS A 509 8.05 -8.08 30.32
C CYS A 509 8.38 -7.12 29.16
N ASP A 510 9.26 -6.16 29.45
CA ASP A 510 9.69 -5.08 28.56
C ASP A 510 11.22 -5.09 28.46
N VAL A 511 11.79 -5.10 27.25
CA VAL A 511 13.25 -5.10 27.06
C VAL A 511 13.81 -3.68 27.13
N ASP A 512 14.61 -3.39 28.16
CA ASP A 512 15.28 -2.11 28.33
C ASP A 512 16.19 -1.82 27.13
N THR A 513 15.89 -0.75 26.39
CA THR A 513 16.71 -0.25 25.27
C THR A 513 16.94 -1.25 24.14
N ALA A 514 15.97 -2.12 23.84
CA ALA A 514 15.95 -3.16 22.81
C ALA A 514 16.90 -2.96 21.59
N PHE A 515 16.79 -1.84 20.86
CA PHE A 515 17.64 -1.62 19.67
C PHE A 515 19.15 -1.58 19.94
N LEU A 516 19.59 -1.23 21.16
CA LEU A 516 21.01 -1.18 21.54
C LEU A 516 21.68 -2.57 21.66
N TYR A 517 20.90 -3.65 21.66
CA TYR A 517 21.43 -5.02 21.62
C TYR A 517 21.69 -5.53 20.20
N GLY A 518 21.15 -4.88 19.18
CA GLY A 518 21.26 -5.32 17.79
C GLY A 518 22.61 -4.94 17.19
N LYS A 519 23.50 -5.90 16.96
CA LYS A 519 24.82 -5.65 16.34
C LYS A 519 24.68 -5.24 14.88
N LEU A 520 25.27 -4.11 14.50
CA LEU A 520 25.34 -3.67 13.11
C LEU A 520 26.39 -4.47 12.32
N GLU A 521 26.08 -4.77 11.07
CA GLU A 521 27.03 -5.31 10.09
C GLU A 521 27.60 -4.21 9.19
N GLU A 522 26.86 -3.12 8.97
CA GLU A 522 27.29 -1.97 8.17
C GLU A 522 28.15 -0.97 8.96
N GLU A 523 29.20 -0.42 8.32
CA GLU A 523 30.03 0.65 8.92
C GLU A 523 29.32 2.01 8.87
N ILE A 524 28.58 2.33 9.93
CA ILE A 524 27.86 3.61 10.06
C ILE A 524 28.62 4.57 10.99
N TYR A 525 28.88 5.77 10.50
CA TYR A 525 29.49 6.85 11.28
C TYR A 525 28.43 7.88 11.67
N MET A 526 28.50 8.38 12.90
CA MET A 526 27.58 9.34 13.47
C MET A 526 28.34 10.54 14.07
N GLU A 527 27.79 11.75 13.93
CA GLU A 527 28.29 12.95 14.61
C GLU A 527 28.21 12.79 16.13
N LEU A 528 29.18 13.38 16.87
CA LEU A 528 29.18 13.30 18.34
C LEU A 528 27.89 13.93 18.91
N PRO A 529 27.19 13.23 19.83
CA PRO A 529 26.00 13.78 20.47
C PRO A 529 26.33 14.89 21.49
N GLU A 530 25.49 15.91 21.51
CA GLU A 530 25.51 16.99 22.50
C GLU A 530 25.48 16.41 23.92
N GLY A 531 26.35 16.91 24.80
CA GLY A 531 26.57 16.42 26.16
C GLY A 531 27.58 15.26 26.32
N LEU A 532 28.04 14.61 25.25
CA LEU A 532 29.01 13.51 25.37
C LEU A 532 30.44 13.99 25.68
N ARG A 533 30.86 15.13 25.11
CA ARG A 533 32.19 15.73 25.39
C ARG A 533 32.34 16.05 26.88
N GLU A 534 31.29 16.67 27.47
CA GLU A 534 31.20 17.00 28.90
C GLU A 534 31.30 15.75 29.81
N LEU A 535 30.81 14.60 29.36
CA LEU A 535 30.72 13.36 30.15
C LEU A 535 31.98 12.49 30.08
N LEU A 536 32.85 12.69 29.09
CA LEU A 536 34.03 11.84 28.85
C LEU A 536 35.37 12.49 29.27
N GLU A 537 35.36 13.71 29.81
CA GLU A 537 36.58 14.48 30.16
C GLU A 537 37.64 14.50 29.02
N LEU A 538 37.17 14.53 27.77
CA LEU A 538 38.05 14.62 26.60
C LEU A 538 38.78 15.97 26.62
N ALA A 539 40.09 15.92 26.80
CA ALA A 539 40.93 17.10 26.96
C ALA A 539 40.92 17.96 25.68
N GLU A 540 40.94 19.28 25.85
CA GLU A 540 41.11 20.26 24.77
C GLU A 540 42.55 20.25 24.23
N THR A 541 42.97 19.14 23.63
CA THR A 541 44.17 19.08 22.78
C THR A 541 43.78 19.41 21.34
N GLU A 542 44.45 20.42 20.78
CA GLU A 542 44.24 20.93 19.42
C GLU A 542 44.34 19.79 18.38
N GLY A 543 43.19 19.39 17.82
CA GLY A 543 43.09 18.31 16.82
C GLY A 543 41.81 17.47 16.86
N GLU A 544 41.02 17.49 17.94
CA GLU A 544 39.82 16.65 18.11
C GLU A 544 38.52 17.12 17.43
N ASP A 545 38.56 18.14 16.57
CA ASP A 545 37.35 18.62 15.86
C ASP A 545 36.83 17.65 14.77
N ASP A 546 37.65 16.66 14.39
CA ASP A 546 37.30 15.66 13.36
C ASP A 546 37.17 14.23 13.93
N VAL A 547 36.74 14.08 15.18
CA VAL A 547 36.34 12.78 15.78
C VAL A 547 34.85 12.50 15.49
N VAL A 548 34.50 11.22 15.28
CA VAL A 548 33.13 10.73 15.05
C VAL A 548 32.85 9.42 15.81
N CYS A 549 31.58 9.12 16.06
CA CYS A 549 31.13 7.85 16.62
C CYS A 549 30.94 6.82 15.50
N MET A 550 31.78 5.79 15.41
CA MET A 550 31.50 4.63 14.55
C MET A 550 30.58 3.67 15.32
N LEU A 551 29.36 3.49 14.83
CA LEU A 551 28.35 2.65 15.47
C LEU A 551 28.72 1.16 15.36
N LEU A 552 28.57 0.45 16.47
CA LEU A 552 28.78 -1.00 16.61
C LEU A 552 27.46 -1.72 16.89
N GLN A 553 26.55 -1.05 17.61
CA GLN A 553 25.18 -1.49 17.87
C GLN A 553 24.21 -0.54 17.18
N SER A 554 23.01 -1.04 16.89
CA SER A 554 21.94 -0.26 16.29
C SER A 554 21.41 0.78 17.28
N LEU A 555 20.90 1.90 16.77
CA LEU A 555 20.43 3.02 17.55
C LEU A 555 19.05 3.45 17.06
N TYR A 556 18.23 3.99 17.97
CA TYR A 556 16.96 4.61 17.64
C TYR A 556 17.10 5.56 16.43
N GLY A 557 16.19 5.43 15.47
CA GLY A 557 16.17 6.27 14.27
C GLY A 557 17.00 5.76 13.08
N LEU A 558 17.86 4.75 13.24
CA LEU A 558 18.44 4.03 12.09
C LEU A 558 17.35 3.22 11.36
N LYS A 559 17.43 3.16 10.03
CA LYS A 559 16.42 2.49 9.20
C LYS A 559 16.36 0.97 9.38
N GLN A 560 17.46 0.34 9.76
CA GLN A 560 17.53 -1.12 10.02
C GLN A 560 17.35 -1.51 11.48
N ALA A 561 17.32 -0.57 12.45
CA ALA A 561 17.37 -0.88 13.89
C ALA A 561 16.34 -1.93 14.34
N SER A 562 15.07 -1.77 13.92
CA SER A 562 14.00 -2.71 14.28
C SER A 562 14.23 -4.12 13.74
N ARG A 563 14.85 -4.25 12.55
CA ARG A 563 15.20 -5.55 11.97
C ARG A 563 16.34 -6.20 12.76
N VAL A 564 17.44 -5.48 12.97
CA VAL A 564 18.62 -6.00 13.64
C VAL A 564 18.28 -6.46 15.07
N TRP A 565 17.41 -5.71 15.75
CA TRP A 565 16.82 -6.15 17.01
C TRP A 565 16.00 -7.43 16.88
N ASN A 566 15.02 -7.48 15.95
CA ASN A 566 14.18 -8.66 15.74
C ASN A 566 15.01 -9.93 15.44
N GLU A 567 16.03 -9.83 14.58
CA GLU A 567 16.95 -10.94 14.32
C GLU A 567 17.74 -11.37 15.56
N THR A 568 18.10 -10.42 16.43
CA THR A 568 18.89 -10.69 17.64
C THR A 568 18.06 -11.43 18.70
N ILE A 569 16.81 -11.00 18.92
CA ILE A 569 15.89 -11.67 19.86
C ILE A 569 15.36 -13.00 19.31
N ASP A 570 15.07 -13.10 18.01
CA ASP A 570 14.71 -14.35 17.32
C ASP A 570 15.78 -15.43 17.47
N LYS A 571 17.05 -15.08 17.20
CA LYS A 571 18.21 -15.97 17.39
C LYS A 571 18.30 -16.46 18.84
N HIS A 572 17.96 -15.61 19.83
CA HIS A 572 17.97 -16.02 21.23
C HIS A 572 16.79 -16.92 21.61
N LEU A 573 15.56 -16.56 21.26
CA LEU A 573 14.38 -17.38 21.54
C LEU A 573 14.51 -18.78 20.91
N LYS A 574 15.03 -18.87 19.69
CA LYS A 574 15.35 -20.15 19.04
C LYS A 574 16.41 -20.94 19.82
N SER A 575 17.45 -20.30 20.35
CA SER A 575 18.44 -20.97 21.23
C SER A 575 17.83 -21.48 22.56
N MET A 576 16.72 -20.89 23.02
CA MET A 576 15.94 -21.35 24.18
C MET A 576 14.89 -22.44 23.83
N GLY A 577 14.90 -22.94 22.58
CA GLY A 577 14.00 -23.99 22.09
C GLY A 577 12.66 -23.52 21.55
N PHE A 578 12.42 -22.20 21.43
CA PHE A 578 11.19 -21.67 20.82
C PHE A 578 11.20 -21.80 19.30
N LYS A 579 10.02 -22.03 18.72
CA LYS A 579 9.77 -21.98 17.27
C LYS A 579 8.86 -20.78 16.97
N PRO A 580 9.19 -19.90 16.00
CA PRO A 580 8.24 -18.89 15.53
C PRO A 580 7.09 -19.56 14.77
N ALA A 581 5.88 -19.01 14.88
CA ALA A 581 4.71 -19.45 14.14
C ALA A 581 4.84 -19.10 12.64
N ASP A 582 4.36 -20.00 11.77
CA ASP A 582 4.36 -19.80 10.31
C ASP A 582 3.36 -18.70 9.89
N ALA A 583 2.28 -18.53 10.66
CA ALA A 583 1.27 -17.50 10.41
C ALA A 583 1.71 -16.08 10.84
N ASP A 584 2.46 -15.96 11.93
CA ASP A 584 3.00 -14.69 12.47
C ASP A 584 4.36 -14.95 13.18
N PRO A 585 5.51 -14.58 12.56
CA PRO A 585 6.84 -14.90 13.10
C PRO A 585 7.21 -14.09 14.36
N CYS A 586 6.32 -13.25 14.87
CA CYS A 586 6.45 -12.60 16.17
C CYS A 586 5.73 -13.35 17.31
N VAL A 587 4.98 -14.41 17.00
CA VAL A 587 4.45 -15.35 17.99
C VAL A 587 5.35 -16.59 18.00
N TYR A 588 5.76 -17.01 19.19
CA TYR A 588 6.68 -18.12 19.40
C TYR A 588 6.05 -19.15 20.34
N THR A 589 6.27 -20.45 20.06
CA THR A 589 5.81 -21.55 20.91
C THR A 589 6.93 -22.50 21.30
N ARG A 590 6.81 -23.09 22.50
CA ARG A 590 7.73 -24.10 23.05
C ARG A 590 6.96 -25.03 23.98
N GLY A 591 7.30 -26.32 23.96
CA GLY A 591 6.60 -27.33 24.73
C GLY A 591 5.23 -27.68 24.15
N GLU A 592 4.58 -28.68 24.74
CA GLU A 592 3.24 -29.15 24.39
C GLU A 592 2.49 -29.49 25.69
N GLY A 593 1.16 -29.40 25.69
CA GLY A 593 0.34 -29.72 26.86
C GLY A 593 0.64 -28.84 28.08
N GLU A 594 1.01 -29.46 29.21
CA GLU A 594 1.27 -28.76 30.47
C GLU A 594 2.55 -27.89 30.45
N ASP A 595 3.53 -28.22 29.62
CA ASP A 595 4.78 -27.47 29.47
C ASP A 595 4.70 -26.41 28.35
N GLU A 596 3.53 -26.25 27.72
CA GLU A 596 3.31 -25.27 26.66
C GLU A 596 3.56 -23.84 27.16
N CYS A 597 4.37 -23.11 26.41
CA CYS A 597 4.63 -21.69 26.60
C CYS A 597 4.51 -20.95 25.27
N ILE A 598 3.76 -19.85 25.26
CA ILE A 598 3.57 -18.95 24.13
C ILE A 598 4.21 -17.61 24.47
N VAL A 599 5.07 -17.09 23.60
CA VAL A 599 5.66 -15.75 23.69
C VAL A 599 5.22 -14.93 22.49
N CYS A 600 4.46 -13.86 22.71
CA CYS A 600 4.13 -12.88 21.67
C CYS A 600 4.98 -11.63 21.84
N LEU A 601 5.78 -11.33 20.82
CA LEU A 601 6.76 -10.24 20.79
C LEU A 601 6.26 -9.06 19.94
N TYR A 602 5.99 -7.92 20.55
CA TYR A 602 5.79 -6.66 19.85
C TYR A 602 6.97 -5.73 20.12
N VAL A 603 7.98 -5.78 19.25
CA VAL A 603 9.20 -4.97 19.35
C VAL A 603 9.91 -5.15 20.70
N ASP A 604 9.68 -4.29 21.68
CA ASP A 604 10.24 -4.28 23.04
C ASP A 604 9.29 -4.88 24.10
N ASP A 605 7.98 -4.86 23.86
CA ASP A 605 6.94 -5.50 24.68
C ASP A 605 6.85 -7.01 24.41
N MET A 606 6.82 -7.83 25.47
CA MET A 606 6.58 -9.28 25.41
C MET A 606 5.42 -9.70 26.30
N LEU A 607 4.49 -10.48 25.75
CA LEU A 607 3.55 -11.30 26.52
C LEU A 607 4.05 -12.74 26.57
N VAL A 608 4.17 -13.30 27.77
CA VAL A 608 4.58 -14.68 28.04
C VAL A 608 3.42 -15.39 28.72
N ALA A 609 2.90 -16.47 28.13
CA ALA A 609 1.79 -17.24 28.68
C ALA A 609 2.11 -18.73 28.78
N SER A 610 1.71 -19.35 29.90
CA SER A 610 1.80 -20.80 30.14
C SER A 610 0.80 -21.23 31.20
N ARG A 611 0.48 -22.53 31.26
CA ARG A 611 -0.27 -23.12 32.39
C ARG A 611 0.52 -23.06 33.69
N GLN A 612 1.85 -23.11 33.61
CA GLN A 612 2.74 -23.18 34.77
C GLN A 612 3.53 -21.88 34.95
N LYS A 613 3.32 -21.20 36.09
CA LYS A 613 4.09 -20.01 36.49
C LYS A 613 5.61 -20.25 36.50
N ALA A 614 6.05 -21.45 36.87
CA ALA A 614 7.46 -21.83 36.86
C ALA A 614 8.09 -21.78 35.46
N VAL A 615 7.33 -22.14 34.41
CA VAL A 615 7.78 -22.06 33.02
C VAL A 615 7.91 -20.60 32.59
N ILE A 616 6.96 -19.73 32.96
CA ILE A 616 7.04 -18.28 32.70
C ILE A 616 8.30 -17.67 33.36
N THR A 617 8.53 -17.98 34.63
CA THR A 617 9.73 -17.52 35.37
C THR A 617 11.02 -18.01 34.72
N SER A 618 11.08 -19.28 34.29
CA SER A 618 12.23 -19.85 33.57
C SER A 618 12.47 -19.15 32.23
N VAL A 619 11.42 -18.85 31.46
CA VAL A 619 11.53 -18.14 30.18
C VAL A 619 12.02 -16.71 30.39
N LYS A 620 11.45 -15.98 31.35
CA LYS A 620 11.92 -14.63 31.71
C LYS A 620 13.38 -14.63 32.16
N ALA A 621 13.78 -15.59 33.01
CA ALA A 621 15.18 -15.73 33.43
C ALA A 621 16.12 -15.99 32.24
N GLY A 622 15.75 -16.88 31.32
CA GLY A 622 16.55 -17.14 30.12
C GLY A 622 16.68 -15.92 29.21
N ILE A 623 15.62 -15.13 29.01
CA ILE A 623 15.68 -13.85 28.28
C ILE A 623 16.59 -12.86 29.01
N ALA A 624 16.54 -12.83 30.36
CA ALA A 624 17.36 -11.96 31.21
C ALA A 624 18.87 -12.27 31.16
N GLU A 625 19.27 -13.46 30.69
CA GLU A 625 20.70 -13.82 30.51
C GLU A 625 21.42 -12.92 29.49
N LYS A 626 20.69 -12.43 28.47
CA LYS A 626 21.25 -11.58 27.40
C LYS A 626 20.70 -10.17 27.37
N PHE A 627 19.46 -9.98 27.81
CA PHE A 627 18.76 -8.72 27.67
C PHE A 627 18.30 -8.22 29.04
N ARG A 628 18.54 -6.94 29.33
CA ARG A 628 17.98 -6.33 30.53
C ARG A 628 16.47 -6.22 30.34
N ILE A 629 15.71 -6.94 31.16
CA ILE A 629 14.24 -6.87 31.14
C ILE A 629 13.69 -6.16 32.38
N LYS A 630 12.59 -5.44 32.20
CA LYS A 630 11.68 -5.10 33.29
C LYS A 630 10.61 -6.18 33.35
N ASP A 631 10.49 -6.82 34.50
CA ASP A 631 9.32 -7.64 34.78
C ASP A 631 8.14 -6.73 35.17
N LEU A 632 7.02 -6.85 34.47
CA LEU A 632 5.79 -6.10 34.72
C LEU A 632 4.73 -6.96 35.44
N GLY A 633 5.06 -8.21 35.79
CA GLY A 633 4.19 -9.17 36.43
C GLY A 633 3.05 -9.61 35.51
N ARG A 634 1.87 -9.83 36.10
CA ARG A 634 0.65 -10.19 35.38
C ARG A 634 0.30 -9.14 34.33
N ALA A 635 0.02 -9.57 33.10
CA ALA A 635 -0.29 -8.67 31.99
C ALA A 635 -1.56 -7.85 32.27
N ARG A 636 -1.40 -6.52 32.38
CA ARG A 636 -2.50 -5.56 32.56
C ARG A 636 -2.67 -4.62 31.37
N PHE A 637 -1.64 -4.47 30.55
CA PHE A 637 -1.66 -3.62 29.37
C PHE A 637 -0.81 -4.24 28.25
N ILE A 638 -1.22 -4.10 27.00
CA ILE A 638 -0.37 -4.37 25.83
C ILE A 638 -0.65 -3.29 24.79
N LEU A 639 0.36 -2.52 24.37
CA LEU A 639 0.21 -1.41 23.41
C LEU A 639 -0.84 -0.35 23.82
N GLY A 640 -1.11 -0.20 25.11
CA GLY A 640 -2.19 0.68 25.60
C GLY A 640 -3.61 0.13 25.39
N ILE A 641 -3.74 -1.18 25.15
CA ILE A 641 -4.96 -1.96 25.38
C ILE A 641 -4.89 -2.48 26.82
N GLU A 642 -5.87 -2.12 27.64
CA GLU A 642 -6.10 -2.66 28.98
C GLU A 642 -6.50 -4.14 28.85
N ILE A 643 -5.86 -5.02 29.63
CA ILE A 643 -6.21 -6.43 29.79
C ILE A 643 -6.75 -6.61 31.21
N ASP A 644 -7.96 -7.16 31.31
CA ASP A 644 -8.59 -7.54 32.57
C ASP A 644 -8.96 -9.01 32.49
N TYR A 645 -8.35 -9.84 33.35
CA TYR A 645 -8.45 -11.29 33.23
C TYR A 645 -8.82 -11.90 34.58
N ASP A 646 -9.94 -12.61 34.60
CA ASP A 646 -10.33 -13.50 35.69
C ASP A 646 -10.01 -14.94 35.27
N MET A 647 -9.03 -15.54 35.94
CA MET A 647 -8.59 -16.92 35.67
C MET A 647 -9.51 -17.98 36.29
N GLU A 648 -10.23 -17.63 37.36
CA GLU A 648 -11.19 -18.54 38.01
C GLU A 648 -12.44 -18.68 37.15
N ARG A 649 -12.94 -17.55 36.62
CA ARG A 649 -14.08 -17.51 35.70
C ARG A 649 -13.72 -17.82 34.25
N ARG A 650 -12.42 -17.84 33.90
CA ARG A 650 -11.91 -17.94 32.52
C ARG A 650 -12.44 -16.84 31.58
N THR A 651 -12.69 -15.64 32.12
CA THR A 651 -13.17 -14.49 31.35
C THR A 651 -12.08 -13.44 31.19
N LEU A 652 -11.78 -13.04 29.94
CA LEU A 652 -10.76 -12.05 29.63
C LEU A 652 -11.36 -10.88 28.84
N GLY A 653 -11.36 -9.70 29.44
CA GLY A 653 -11.77 -8.44 28.83
C GLY A 653 -10.57 -7.66 28.27
N ILE A 654 -10.74 -7.06 27.09
CA ILE A 654 -9.82 -6.04 26.55
C ILE A 654 -10.55 -4.71 26.29
N SER A 655 -9.95 -3.60 26.72
CA SER A 655 -10.52 -2.25 26.56
C SER A 655 -9.46 -1.18 26.29
N GLN A 656 -9.90 0.01 25.90
CA GLN A 656 -9.04 1.18 25.68
C GLN A 656 -9.71 2.43 26.28
N LYS A 657 -10.17 2.34 27.54
CA LYS A 657 -10.97 3.37 28.20
C LYS A 657 -10.16 4.65 28.38
N ALA A 658 -8.95 4.56 28.95
CA ALA A 658 -8.09 5.72 29.16
C ALA A 658 -7.75 6.44 27.84
N TYR A 659 -7.50 5.67 26.76
CA TYR A 659 -7.27 6.23 25.43
C TYR A 659 -8.54 6.88 24.83
N THR A 660 -9.71 6.27 25.03
CA THR A 660 -11.00 6.83 24.60
C THR A 660 -11.29 8.16 25.29
N GLU A 661 -11.07 8.26 26.60
CA GLU A 661 -11.20 9.50 27.36
C GLU A 661 -10.19 10.57 26.89
N SER A 662 -8.95 10.16 26.56
CA SER A 662 -7.95 11.08 25.97
C SER A 662 -8.39 11.67 24.62
N ILE A 663 -9.09 10.90 23.78
CA ILE A 663 -9.64 11.38 22.50
C ILE A 663 -10.79 12.37 22.76
N ILE A 664 -11.71 12.04 23.67
CA ILE A 664 -12.84 12.91 24.04
C ILE A 664 -12.33 14.28 24.51
N LYS A 665 -11.30 14.29 25.37
CA LYS A 665 -10.63 15.51 25.84
C LYS A 665 -9.91 16.26 24.72
N LYS A 666 -9.10 15.56 23.93
CA LYS A 666 -8.32 16.13 22.80
C LYS A 666 -9.20 16.86 21.77
N PHE A 667 -10.44 16.43 21.58
CA PHE A 667 -11.40 17.06 20.66
C PHE A 667 -12.51 17.87 21.36
N GLY A 668 -12.33 18.18 22.65
CA GLY A 668 -13.20 19.07 23.42
C GLY A 668 -14.65 18.61 23.53
N GLN A 669 -14.89 17.29 23.58
CA GLN A 669 -16.25 16.70 23.64
C GLN A 669 -16.64 16.22 25.04
N GLU A 670 -15.86 16.49 26.08
CA GLU A 670 -16.12 16.03 27.47
C GLU A 670 -17.52 16.41 27.98
N ASN A 671 -17.97 17.64 27.67
CA ASN A 671 -19.28 18.17 28.07
C ASN A 671 -20.32 18.15 26.92
N ALA A 672 -20.06 17.40 25.83
CA ALA A 672 -20.96 17.36 24.68
C ALA A 672 -22.17 16.46 24.92
N LYS A 673 -23.29 16.73 24.23
CA LYS A 673 -24.45 15.82 24.23
C LYS A 673 -24.03 14.47 23.60
N PRO A 674 -24.13 13.33 24.33
CA PRO A 674 -23.70 12.04 23.79
C PRO A 674 -24.58 11.56 22.64
N CYS A 675 -24.01 10.74 21.76
CA CYS A 675 -24.72 10.09 20.65
C CYS A 675 -24.94 8.60 20.92
N LEU A 676 -26.02 8.02 20.38
CA LEU A 676 -26.37 6.60 20.56
C LEU A 676 -25.95 5.70 19.38
N THR A 677 -25.41 6.31 18.33
CA THR A 677 -24.91 5.69 17.09
C THR A 677 -23.66 6.42 16.62
N GLN A 678 -22.71 5.67 16.06
CA GLN A 678 -21.51 6.17 15.39
C GLN A 678 -21.83 6.84 14.04
N LEU A 679 -22.84 6.33 13.32
CA LEU A 679 -23.43 6.89 12.11
C LEU A 679 -24.94 6.68 12.15
N GLU A 680 -25.73 7.62 11.61
CA GLU A 680 -27.16 7.35 11.43
C GLU A 680 -27.41 6.38 10.26
N PRO A 681 -28.50 5.60 10.28
CA PRO A 681 -28.90 4.76 9.16
C PRO A 681 -28.97 5.53 7.84
N GLY A 682 -28.41 4.96 6.79
CA GLY A 682 -28.41 5.55 5.45
C GLY A 682 -27.52 6.79 5.25
N VAL A 683 -26.75 7.24 6.25
CA VAL A 683 -25.86 8.42 6.11
C VAL A 683 -24.87 8.24 4.96
N GLN A 684 -24.88 9.23 4.08
CA GLN A 684 -23.98 9.38 2.95
C GLN A 684 -23.00 10.51 3.27
N LEU A 685 -21.72 10.26 2.99
CA LEU A 685 -20.66 11.27 2.93
C LEU A 685 -20.13 11.26 1.49
N PRO A 686 -20.74 12.03 0.57
CA PRO A 686 -20.31 12.13 -0.83
C PRO A 686 -19.11 13.08 -0.97
N LYS A 687 -18.37 12.95 -2.08
CA LYS A 687 -17.30 13.90 -2.43
C LYS A 687 -17.78 15.34 -2.65
N ALA A 688 -19.06 15.53 -2.94
CA ALA A 688 -19.68 16.86 -2.99
C ALA A 688 -19.55 17.64 -1.66
N ASP A 689 -19.36 16.94 -0.54
CA ASP A 689 -19.18 17.52 0.79
C ASP A 689 -17.70 17.78 1.16
N GLU A 690 -16.78 17.61 0.20
CA GLU A 690 -15.40 18.12 0.29
C GLU A 690 -15.35 19.66 0.12
N LEU A 691 -14.18 20.27 0.40
CA LEU A 691 -14.00 21.72 0.36
C LEU A 691 -14.15 22.30 -1.05
N GLN A 692 -15.24 23.04 -1.29
CA GLN A 692 -15.49 23.73 -2.57
C GLN A 692 -15.07 25.21 -2.53
N THR A 693 -15.30 25.93 -1.41
CA THR A 693 -15.07 27.39 -1.32
C THR A 693 -13.85 27.76 -0.47
N GLU A 694 -13.34 28.99 -0.64
CA GLU A 694 -12.29 29.53 0.24
C GLU A 694 -12.78 29.77 1.68
N GLU A 695 -14.09 30.03 1.88
CA GLU A 695 -14.68 30.15 3.21
C GLU A 695 -14.67 28.81 3.96
N ASP A 696 -15.01 27.71 3.28
CA ASP A 696 -14.93 26.37 3.87
C ASP A 696 -13.49 25.98 4.20
N LYS A 697 -12.53 26.34 3.32
CA LYS A 697 -11.09 26.14 3.57
C LYS A 697 -10.64 26.91 4.82
N ALA A 698 -11.11 28.14 5.01
CA ALA A 698 -10.82 28.93 6.20
C ALA A 698 -11.37 28.28 7.48
N LYS A 699 -12.61 27.77 7.47
CA LYS A 699 -13.23 27.03 8.59
C LYS A 699 -12.49 25.73 8.92
N MET A 700 -12.07 24.96 7.90
CA MET A 700 -11.42 23.67 8.11
C MET A 700 -9.93 23.78 8.47
N LYS A 701 -9.27 24.92 8.20
CA LYS A 701 -7.85 25.14 8.51
C LYS A 701 -7.47 24.94 9.99
N SER A 702 -8.40 25.19 10.92
CA SER A 702 -8.22 25.00 12.35
C SER A 702 -8.63 23.61 12.86
N LYS A 703 -9.29 22.79 12.03
CA LYS A 703 -9.87 21.49 12.40
C LYS A 703 -8.89 20.34 12.05
N PRO A 704 -8.22 19.69 13.02
CA PRO A 704 -7.17 18.70 12.77
C PRO A 704 -7.72 17.32 12.35
N TYR A 705 -8.46 17.27 11.24
CA TYR A 705 -9.20 16.10 10.75
C TYR A 705 -8.35 14.82 10.63
N ARG A 706 -7.14 14.91 10.09
CA ARG A 706 -6.23 13.76 9.95
C ARG A 706 -5.82 13.18 11.32
N SER A 707 -5.66 14.03 12.34
CA SER A 707 -5.38 13.60 13.72
C SER A 707 -6.61 12.96 14.37
N LEU A 708 -7.81 13.46 14.08
CA LEU A 708 -9.09 12.87 14.53
C LEU A 708 -9.27 11.46 13.98
N VAL A 709 -9.25 11.31 12.65
CA VAL A 709 -9.43 10.00 11.99
C VAL A 709 -8.32 9.02 12.38
N GLY A 710 -7.06 9.49 12.48
CA GLY A 710 -5.96 8.65 12.96
C GLY A 710 -6.14 8.15 14.39
N SER A 711 -6.67 8.99 15.30
CA SER A 711 -6.93 8.59 16.68
C SER A 711 -8.09 7.57 16.76
N LEU A 712 -9.16 7.80 15.99
CA LEU A 712 -10.29 6.86 15.89
C LEU A 712 -9.89 5.53 15.24
N MET A 713 -8.97 5.53 14.27
CA MET A 713 -8.45 4.31 13.63
C MET A 713 -7.73 3.41 14.62
N TYR A 714 -6.99 3.95 15.59
CA TYR A 714 -6.32 3.13 16.59
C TYR A 714 -7.31 2.38 17.49
N LEU A 715 -8.37 3.06 17.97
CA LEU A 715 -9.48 2.42 18.67
C LEU A 715 -10.16 1.36 17.79
N ALA A 716 -10.48 1.72 16.54
CA ALA A 716 -11.21 0.86 15.62
C ALA A 716 -10.45 -0.46 15.35
N CYS A 717 -9.13 -0.41 15.19
CA CYS A 717 -8.31 -1.60 14.97
C CYS A 717 -8.01 -2.39 16.26
N GLY A 718 -7.94 -1.72 17.42
CA GLY A 718 -7.59 -2.30 18.72
C GLY A 718 -8.73 -3.06 19.38
N THR A 719 -9.73 -2.32 19.87
CA THR A 719 -10.82 -2.87 20.72
C THR A 719 -12.24 -2.40 20.36
N ARG A 720 -12.41 -1.56 19.32
CA ARG A 720 -13.71 -0.93 18.98
C ARG A 720 -14.19 -1.30 17.57
N PRO A 721 -14.55 -2.58 17.31
CA PRO A 721 -15.08 -3.00 16.02
C PRO A 721 -16.29 -2.15 15.60
N ASP A 722 -17.14 -1.76 16.55
CA ASP A 722 -18.36 -0.99 16.39
C ASP A 722 -18.19 0.36 15.67
N ILE A 723 -17.01 1.01 15.74
CA ILE A 723 -16.75 2.26 15.00
C ILE A 723 -16.08 2.05 13.63
N SER A 724 -15.73 0.81 13.27
CA SER A 724 -14.92 0.51 12.07
C SER A 724 -15.54 1.04 10.78
N VAL A 725 -16.86 0.88 10.59
CA VAL A 725 -17.57 1.40 9.41
C VAL A 725 -17.54 2.92 9.31
N ALA A 726 -17.60 3.62 10.46
CA ALA A 726 -17.53 5.07 10.51
C ALA A 726 -16.12 5.55 10.14
N VAL A 727 -15.10 4.93 10.72
CA VAL A 727 -13.69 5.24 10.43
C VAL A 727 -13.33 4.93 8.97
N ALA A 728 -13.82 3.82 8.41
CA ALA A 728 -13.62 3.47 7.01
C ALA A 728 -14.22 4.53 6.06
N LYS A 729 -15.46 4.99 6.33
CA LYS A 729 -16.12 6.07 5.58
C LYS A 729 -15.35 7.40 5.69
N LEU A 730 -14.95 7.80 6.90
CA LEU A 730 -14.20 9.04 7.15
C LEU A 730 -12.79 9.04 6.51
N SER A 731 -12.11 7.90 6.51
CA SER A 731 -10.73 7.78 6.00
C SER A 731 -10.57 8.12 4.52
N ARG A 732 -11.67 8.11 3.76
CA ARG A 732 -11.70 8.53 2.35
C ARG A 732 -11.35 10.01 2.14
N PHE A 733 -11.62 10.85 3.13
CA PHE A 733 -11.53 12.32 3.02
C PHE A 733 -10.29 12.91 3.69
N LEU A 734 -9.27 12.09 4.01
CA LEU A 734 -8.01 12.54 4.63
C LEU A 734 -7.24 13.58 3.82
N GLY A 735 -7.47 13.67 2.50
CA GLY A 735 -6.82 14.64 1.62
C GLY A 735 -7.54 16.00 1.52
N ASN A 736 -8.87 16.01 1.58
CA ASN A 736 -9.69 17.21 1.34
C ASN A 736 -11.01 17.20 2.17
N PRO A 737 -10.94 17.23 3.52
CA PRO A 737 -12.12 17.10 4.36
C PRO A 737 -12.91 18.41 4.45
N GLY A 738 -14.22 18.37 4.17
CA GLY A 738 -15.15 19.47 4.45
C GLY A 738 -15.83 19.39 5.82
N GLU A 739 -16.71 20.36 6.10
CA GLU A 739 -17.35 20.56 7.40
C GLU A 739 -18.18 19.36 7.86
N LYS A 740 -19.01 18.78 6.97
CA LYS A 740 -19.81 17.58 7.27
C LYS A 740 -18.95 16.35 7.61
N HIS A 741 -17.77 16.21 7.00
CA HIS A 741 -16.83 15.14 7.33
C HIS A 741 -16.28 15.31 8.76
N TRP A 742 -15.95 16.53 9.15
CA TRP A 742 -15.57 16.85 10.53
C TRP A 742 -16.70 16.56 11.52
N ASP A 743 -17.92 17.00 11.23
CA ASP A 743 -19.07 16.82 12.13
C ASP A 743 -19.43 15.33 12.29
N ALA A 744 -19.32 14.54 11.23
CA ALA A 744 -19.43 13.07 11.30
C ALA A 744 -18.32 12.45 12.16
N GLY A 745 -17.07 12.93 12.07
CA GLY A 745 -15.99 12.51 12.96
C GLY A 745 -16.24 12.86 14.43
N ILE A 746 -16.73 14.07 14.71
CA ILE A 746 -17.12 14.51 16.06
C ILE A 746 -18.32 13.74 16.59
N LYS A 747 -19.27 13.33 15.73
CA LYS A 747 -20.36 12.42 16.12
C LYS A 747 -19.81 11.09 16.65
N VAL A 748 -18.79 10.51 16.02
CA VAL A 748 -18.11 9.30 16.54
C VAL A 748 -17.52 9.56 17.93
N VAL A 749 -16.87 10.71 18.16
CA VAL A 749 -16.35 11.06 19.50
C VAL A 749 -17.46 11.22 20.55
N ARG A 750 -18.62 11.81 20.17
CA ARG A 750 -19.80 11.90 21.05
C ARG A 750 -20.48 10.55 21.29
N TYR A 751 -20.34 9.60 20.39
CA TYR A 751 -20.75 8.21 20.60
C TYR A 751 -19.80 7.48 21.55
N LEU A 752 -18.49 7.67 21.39
CA LEU A 752 -17.46 7.19 22.33
C LEU A 752 -17.67 7.73 23.74
N LEU A 753 -18.13 8.97 23.91
CA LEU A 753 -18.50 9.53 25.23
C LEU A 753 -19.57 8.70 25.96
N LYS A 754 -20.55 8.13 25.24
CA LYS A 754 -21.58 7.25 25.84
C LYS A 754 -21.11 5.82 26.02
N THR A 755 -20.09 5.40 25.27
CA THR A 755 -19.62 4.01 25.15
C THR A 755 -18.16 3.84 25.58
N LYS A 756 -17.65 4.72 26.45
CA LYS A 756 -16.23 4.74 26.85
C LYS A 756 -15.78 3.47 27.59
N ASP A 757 -16.72 2.81 28.26
CA ASP A 757 -16.50 1.57 29.01
C ASP A 757 -16.66 0.30 28.15
N VAL A 758 -16.97 0.44 26.84
CA VAL A 758 -17.10 -0.69 25.91
C VAL A 758 -15.73 -1.29 25.58
N GLY A 759 -15.62 -2.59 25.76
CA GLY A 759 -14.51 -3.45 25.34
C GLY A 759 -15.01 -4.72 24.68
N ILE A 760 -14.13 -5.72 24.59
CA ILE A 760 -14.40 -7.06 24.06
C ILE A 760 -14.17 -8.05 25.20
N VAL A 761 -15.10 -8.98 25.44
CA VAL A 761 -14.99 -9.98 26.52
C VAL A 761 -14.99 -11.40 25.97
N TYR A 762 -13.84 -12.06 26.04
CA TYR A 762 -13.69 -13.48 25.72
C TYR A 762 -14.20 -14.32 26.90
N ASP A 763 -15.12 -15.24 26.62
CA ASP A 763 -15.56 -16.28 27.54
C ASP A 763 -14.86 -17.59 27.18
N GLY A 764 -13.84 -17.95 27.97
CA GLY A 764 -13.05 -19.15 27.77
C GLY A 764 -13.85 -20.45 27.90
N LEU A 765 -15.01 -20.44 28.56
CA LEU A 765 -15.86 -21.63 28.70
C LEU A 765 -16.53 -22.02 27.37
N LEU A 766 -16.64 -21.08 26.42
CA LEU A 766 -17.10 -21.35 25.05
C LEU A 766 -16.01 -21.99 24.16
N GLY A 767 -14.77 -22.10 24.66
CA GLY A 767 -13.66 -22.74 23.97
C GLY A 767 -13.12 -21.97 22.75
N THR A 768 -12.18 -22.62 22.06
CA THR A 768 -11.42 -22.03 20.94
C THR A 768 -12.00 -22.40 19.57
N GLN A 769 -13.30 -22.66 19.46
CA GLN A 769 -13.94 -22.88 18.15
C GLN A 769 -14.02 -21.56 17.37
N LEU A 770 -13.44 -21.54 16.17
CA LEU A 770 -13.44 -20.40 15.25
C LEU A 770 -14.73 -20.40 14.42
N GLU A 771 -15.51 -19.33 14.56
CA GLU A 771 -16.64 -19.01 13.70
C GLU A 771 -16.37 -17.71 12.92
N ALA A 772 -17.08 -17.50 11.80
CA ALA A 772 -16.98 -16.26 11.05
C ALA A 772 -18.32 -15.78 10.49
N TYR A 773 -18.40 -14.49 10.19
CA TYR A 773 -19.56 -13.79 9.66
C TYR A 773 -19.11 -12.92 8.48
N SER A 774 -19.90 -12.88 7.41
CA SER A 774 -19.64 -12.16 6.15
C SER A 774 -20.88 -11.35 5.75
N ASP A 775 -20.71 -10.11 5.27
CA ASP A 775 -21.79 -9.23 4.77
C ASP A 775 -21.23 -8.17 3.79
N ALA A 776 -22.07 -7.60 2.93
CA ALA A 776 -21.71 -6.56 1.98
C ALA A 776 -22.84 -5.54 1.71
N ASP A 777 -22.62 -4.26 2.07
CA ASP A 777 -23.52 -3.16 1.70
C ASP A 777 -23.36 -2.82 0.20
N TRP A 778 -24.12 -3.49 -0.67
CA TRP A 778 -24.07 -3.30 -2.12
C TRP A 778 -24.43 -1.87 -2.53
N ALA A 779 -23.59 -1.28 -3.38
CA ALA A 779 -23.67 0.11 -3.81
C ALA A 779 -23.70 1.15 -2.65
N GLY A 780 -23.22 0.77 -1.45
CA GLY A 780 -23.19 1.60 -0.24
C GLY A 780 -22.38 2.91 -0.35
N ASN A 781 -21.52 3.06 -1.37
CA ASN A 781 -20.90 4.33 -1.72
C ASN A 781 -21.66 5.03 -2.88
N ARG A 782 -22.22 6.23 -2.66
CA ARG A 782 -22.85 6.99 -3.75
C ARG A 782 -21.88 7.49 -4.84
N ASP A 783 -20.63 7.82 -4.50
CA ASP A 783 -19.72 8.49 -5.45
C ASP A 783 -19.21 7.58 -6.57
N ASP A 784 -18.99 6.30 -6.28
CA ASP A 784 -18.48 5.33 -7.25
C ASP A 784 -19.21 3.98 -7.24
N ARG A 785 -20.27 3.82 -6.44
CA ARG A 785 -21.08 2.59 -6.31
C ARG A 785 -20.31 1.35 -5.85
N ARG A 786 -19.11 1.50 -5.27
CA ARG A 786 -18.42 0.40 -4.59
C ARG A 786 -19.22 -0.11 -3.38
N PRO A 787 -19.40 -1.42 -3.23
CA PRO A 787 -19.88 -2.00 -1.99
C PRO A 787 -18.90 -1.83 -0.83
N VAL A 788 -19.40 -1.97 0.40
CA VAL A 788 -18.58 -2.10 1.62
C VAL A 788 -18.65 -3.54 2.10
N SER A 789 -17.53 -4.27 2.09
CA SER A 789 -17.43 -5.59 2.69
C SER A 789 -17.17 -5.50 4.19
N GLY A 790 -17.93 -6.28 4.94
CA GLY A 790 -17.80 -6.53 6.37
C GLY A 790 -17.38 -7.97 6.63
N MET A 791 -16.60 -8.18 7.69
CA MET A 791 -16.37 -9.52 8.23
C MET A 791 -16.09 -9.45 9.73
N LEU A 792 -16.42 -10.52 10.43
CA LEU A 792 -16.15 -10.71 11.86
C LEU A 792 -15.75 -12.18 12.08
N LEU A 793 -14.58 -12.44 12.67
CA LEU A 793 -14.18 -13.79 13.11
C LEU A 793 -14.21 -13.82 14.64
N MET A 794 -14.85 -14.84 15.17
CA MET A 794 -15.20 -15.01 16.58
C MET A 794 -14.40 -16.16 17.18
N LEU A 795 -13.94 -15.98 18.41
CA LEU A 795 -13.27 -16.99 19.23
C LEU A 795 -13.66 -16.74 20.68
N CYS A 796 -13.95 -17.78 21.48
CA CYS A 796 -14.41 -17.61 22.87
C CYS A 796 -15.62 -16.64 22.98
N GLY A 797 -16.56 -16.74 22.03
CA GLY A 797 -17.75 -15.89 21.93
C GLY A 797 -17.52 -14.43 21.51
N ALA A 798 -16.29 -14.00 21.17
CA ALA A 798 -15.98 -12.59 20.92
C ALA A 798 -15.02 -12.34 19.73
N PRO A 799 -15.00 -11.12 19.14
CA PRO A 799 -14.18 -10.82 17.97
C PRO A 799 -12.67 -10.93 18.19
N VAL A 800 -12.01 -11.70 17.33
CA VAL A 800 -10.54 -11.74 17.19
C VAL A 800 -10.06 -11.07 15.89
N VAL A 801 -10.89 -11.07 14.84
CA VAL A 801 -10.65 -10.30 13.60
C VAL A 801 -11.93 -9.60 13.18
N TRP A 802 -11.81 -8.37 12.68
CA TRP A 802 -12.89 -7.67 12.00
C TRP A 802 -12.35 -6.80 10.87
N ARG A 803 -13.20 -6.46 9.90
CA ARG A 803 -12.86 -5.55 8.82
C ARG A 803 -14.09 -4.85 8.28
N SER A 804 -13.94 -3.56 7.97
CA SER A 804 -14.87 -2.77 7.16
C SER A 804 -14.08 -2.12 6.02
N THR A 805 -14.31 -2.55 4.78
CA THR A 805 -13.51 -2.09 3.63
C THR A 805 -14.33 -1.97 2.35
N PHE A 806 -14.14 -0.86 1.64
CA PHE A 806 -14.68 -0.68 0.29
C PHE A 806 -14.05 -1.67 -0.70
N GLN A 807 -14.88 -2.28 -1.55
CA GLN A 807 -14.42 -3.25 -2.53
C GLN A 807 -13.58 -2.59 -3.64
N LYS A 808 -12.52 -3.29 -4.07
CA LYS A 808 -11.63 -2.82 -5.15
C LYS A 808 -12.28 -2.89 -6.54
N THR A 809 -13.31 -3.71 -6.69
CA THR A 809 -14.14 -3.87 -7.89
C THR A 809 -15.54 -3.32 -7.64
N LEU A 810 -16.24 -2.94 -8.70
CA LEU A 810 -17.69 -2.71 -8.63
C LEU A 810 -18.38 -4.06 -8.76
N ALA A 811 -19.36 -4.32 -7.91
CA ALA A 811 -20.21 -5.49 -8.01
C ALA A 811 -21.50 -5.13 -8.75
N LEU A 812 -21.90 -5.95 -9.73
CA LEU A 812 -23.08 -5.72 -10.56
C LEU A 812 -24.39 -6.23 -9.92
N SER A 813 -24.28 -6.95 -8.80
CA SER A 813 -25.41 -7.42 -7.98
C SER A 813 -25.03 -7.52 -6.50
N SER A 814 -26.03 -7.63 -5.61
CA SER A 814 -25.80 -7.91 -4.19
C SER A 814 -25.05 -9.23 -4.00
N THR A 815 -25.53 -10.33 -4.59
CA THR A 815 -24.87 -11.64 -4.54
C THR A 815 -23.40 -11.60 -4.96
N GLU A 816 -23.02 -10.77 -5.94
CA GLU A 816 -21.60 -10.59 -6.30
C GLU A 816 -20.81 -9.85 -5.21
N ALA A 817 -21.40 -8.82 -4.58
CA ALA A 817 -20.77 -8.09 -3.48
C ALA A 817 -20.54 -8.98 -2.26
N GLU A 818 -21.52 -9.82 -1.91
CA GLU A 818 -21.41 -10.81 -0.83
C GLU A 818 -20.34 -11.84 -1.13
N TYR A 819 -20.35 -12.40 -2.35
CA TYR A 819 -19.33 -13.36 -2.77
C TYR A 819 -17.90 -12.76 -2.77
N VAL A 820 -17.78 -11.44 -2.98
CA VAL A 820 -16.53 -10.70 -2.80
C VAL A 820 -16.14 -10.60 -1.33
N ALA A 821 -17.07 -10.28 -0.42
CA ALA A 821 -16.83 -10.22 1.02
C ALA A 821 -16.44 -11.58 1.59
N LEU A 822 -17.22 -12.62 1.25
CA LEU A 822 -17.00 -14.01 1.60
C LEU A 822 -15.62 -14.50 1.14
N SER A 823 -15.20 -14.15 -0.09
CA SER A 823 -13.87 -14.49 -0.58
C SER A 823 -12.77 -13.94 0.33
N ASP A 824 -12.90 -12.71 0.82
CA ASP A 824 -11.90 -12.10 1.71
C ASP A 824 -12.04 -12.62 3.15
N CYS A 825 -13.25 -12.95 3.63
CA CYS A 825 -13.48 -13.62 4.92
C CYS A 825 -12.84 -15.02 4.98
N VAL A 826 -13.00 -15.85 3.94
CA VAL A 826 -12.36 -17.19 3.83
C VAL A 826 -10.83 -17.08 3.89
N LYS A 827 -10.21 -16.03 3.33
CA LYS A 827 -8.75 -15.82 3.43
C LYS A 827 -8.30 -15.57 4.87
N GLU A 828 -9.03 -14.75 5.62
CA GLU A 828 -8.73 -14.51 7.04
C GLU A 828 -8.99 -15.77 7.87
N CYS A 829 -10.04 -16.55 7.58
CA CYS A 829 -10.31 -17.82 8.26
C CYS A 829 -9.15 -18.81 8.05
N VAL A 830 -8.69 -19.00 6.81
CA VAL A 830 -7.56 -19.90 6.50
C VAL A 830 -6.25 -19.43 7.15
N TRP A 831 -6.02 -18.12 7.26
CA TRP A 831 -4.85 -17.60 8.00
C TRP A 831 -5.00 -17.82 9.52
N MET A 832 -6.16 -17.52 10.10
CA MET A 832 -6.42 -17.70 11.53
C MET A 832 -6.35 -19.18 11.94
N ARG A 833 -6.87 -20.11 11.13
CA ARG A 833 -6.72 -21.56 11.37
C ARG A 833 -5.26 -22.00 11.44
N ARG A 834 -4.36 -21.40 10.65
CA ARG A 834 -2.91 -21.67 10.73
C ARG A 834 -2.32 -21.11 12.01
N LEU A 835 -2.60 -19.85 12.36
CA LEU A 835 -2.13 -19.27 13.61
C LEU A 835 -2.59 -20.11 14.82
N LEU A 836 -3.87 -20.48 14.86
CA LEU A 836 -4.44 -21.30 15.92
C LEU A 836 -3.76 -22.67 16.01
N LYS A 837 -3.45 -23.30 14.87
CA LYS A 837 -2.62 -24.53 14.83
C LYS A 837 -1.21 -24.30 15.37
N ASP A 838 -0.55 -23.21 14.97
CA ASP A 838 0.82 -22.86 15.41
C ASP A 838 0.91 -22.61 16.93
N ILE A 839 -0.21 -22.19 17.55
CA ILE A 839 -0.37 -22.02 19.00
C ILE A 839 -1.12 -23.16 19.69
N SER A 840 -1.16 -24.38 19.12
CA SER A 840 -1.78 -25.59 19.69
C SER A 840 -3.30 -25.59 19.88
N ALA A 841 -4.03 -24.60 19.35
CA ALA A 841 -5.49 -24.54 19.29
C ALA A 841 -6.03 -24.97 17.91
N GLU A 842 -5.52 -26.07 17.35
CA GLU A 842 -5.90 -26.53 16.01
C GLU A 842 -7.41 -26.79 15.89
N GLN A 843 -7.99 -26.29 14.80
CA GLN A 843 -9.43 -26.34 14.55
C GLN A 843 -9.85 -27.69 13.97
N VAL A 844 -10.64 -28.44 14.72
CA VAL A 844 -11.21 -29.73 14.29
C VAL A 844 -12.45 -29.47 13.42
N GLY A 845 -12.48 -30.06 12.23
CA GLY A 845 -13.57 -29.84 11.26
C GLY A 845 -13.48 -28.51 10.51
N ALA A 846 -14.52 -28.19 9.75
CA ALA A 846 -14.62 -26.96 8.99
C ALA A 846 -14.90 -25.75 9.90
N THR A 847 -14.45 -24.56 9.48
CA THR A 847 -14.87 -23.30 10.14
C THR A 847 -16.20 -22.86 9.54
N VAL A 848 -17.24 -22.74 10.37
CA VAL A 848 -18.54 -22.20 9.98
C VAL A 848 -18.41 -20.72 9.63
N ILE A 849 -18.87 -20.34 8.44
CA ILE A 849 -19.05 -18.95 8.02
C ILE A 849 -20.55 -18.71 7.79
N TYR A 850 -21.10 -17.80 8.60
CA TYR A 850 -22.49 -17.38 8.54
C TYR A 850 -22.70 -16.27 7.50
N GLU A 851 -23.60 -16.55 6.56
CA GLU A 851 -23.90 -15.74 5.38
C GLU A 851 -25.43 -15.64 5.24
N ASP A 852 -25.98 -14.46 4.96
CA ASP A 852 -27.45 -14.30 4.79
C ASP A 852 -27.86 -14.26 3.31
N ASN A 853 -26.92 -14.12 2.38
CA ASN A 853 -27.20 -14.17 0.96
C ASN A 853 -27.20 -15.61 0.41
N GLN A 854 -28.39 -16.21 0.35
CA GLN A 854 -28.60 -17.53 -0.23
C GLN A 854 -28.04 -17.68 -1.67
N GLY A 855 -28.00 -16.61 -2.46
CA GLY A 855 -27.39 -16.60 -3.78
C GLY A 855 -25.87 -16.81 -3.73
N ALA A 856 -25.17 -16.15 -2.81
CA ALA A 856 -23.73 -16.30 -2.61
C ALA A 856 -23.39 -17.71 -2.08
N MET A 857 -24.19 -18.21 -1.13
CA MET A 857 -24.09 -19.59 -0.64
C MET A 857 -24.28 -20.62 -1.77
N ALA A 858 -25.29 -20.42 -2.63
CA ALA A 858 -25.56 -21.33 -3.75
C ALA A 858 -24.42 -21.33 -4.78
N LEU A 859 -23.78 -20.20 -5.05
CA LEU A 859 -22.59 -20.11 -5.90
C LEU A 859 -21.38 -20.83 -5.28
N ALA A 860 -21.22 -20.78 -3.95
CA ALA A 860 -20.14 -21.47 -3.25
C ALA A 860 -20.34 -22.98 -3.14
N LYS A 861 -21.58 -23.48 -3.20
CA LYS A 861 -21.88 -24.92 -3.12
C LYS A 861 -22.05 -25.61 -4.48
N ASN A 862 -22.45 -24.89 -5.54
CA ASN A 862 -22.74 -25.49 -6.85
C ASN A 862 -21.67 -25.22 -7.92
N VAL A 863 -21.16 -26.29 -8.54
CA VAL A 863 -20.16 -26.27 -9.64
C VAL A 863 -20.79 -25.85 -11.00
N GLY A 864 -22.09 -25.51 -11.03
CA GLY A 864 -22.84 -25.20 -12.24
C GLY A 864 -22.54 -23.80 -12.80
N TYR A 865 -22.14 -23.75 -14.08
CA TYR A 865 -21.77 -22.54 -14.81
C TYR A 865 -22.92 -21.50 -14.90
N GLN A 866 -22.74 -20.32 -14.30
CA GLN A 866 -23.64 -19.18 -14.48
C GLN A 866 -22.95 -18.07 -15.29
N ALA A 867 -23.59 -17.63 -16.37
CA ALA A 867 -22.97 -16.70 -17.33
C ALA A 867 -22.69 -15.28 -16.78
N ARG A 868 -23.24 -14.92 -15.62
CA ARG A 868 -23.20 -13.55 -15.04
C ARG A 868 -22.02 -13.28 -14.09
N THR A 869 -21.20 -14.28 -13.74
CA THR A 869 -20.12 -14.16 -12.73
C THR A 869 -18.71 -14.45 -13.27
N LYS A 870 -18.54 -14.57 -14.59
CA LYS A 870 -17.25 -14.97 -15.22
C LYS A 870 -16.06 -14.06 -14.90
N HIS A 871 -16.31 -12.81 -14.50
CA HIS A 871 -15.27 -11.84 -14.15
C HIS A 871 -14.68 -12.02 -12.73
N ILE A 872 -15.26 -12.89 -11.90
CA ILE A 872 -14.78 -13.22 -10.54
C ILE A 872 -14.31 -14.68 -10.39
N ASP A 873 -14.12 -15.40 -11.51
CA ASP A 873 -13.79 -16.83 -11.62
C ASP A 873 -12.70 -17.35 -10.65
N ILE A 874 -11.60 -16.61 -10.46
CA ILE A 874 -10.52 -16.99 -9.53
C ILE A 874 -11.00 -17.03 -8.07
N ARG A 875 -11.94 -16.15 -7.69
CA ARG A 875 -12.53 -16.13 -6.34
C ARG A 875 -13.53 -17.26 -6.16
N TYR A 876 -14.23 -17.63 -7.23
CA TYR A 876 -15.17 -18.75 -7.28
C TYR A 876 -14.44 -20.07 -7.02
N HIS A 877 -13.41 -20.37 -7.80
CA HIS A 877 -12.61 -21.57 -7.58
C HIS A 877 -11.96 -21.60 -6.18
N PHE A 878 -11.49 -20.46 -5.65
CA PHE A 878 -10.90 -20.41 -4.30
C PHE A 878 -11.90 -20.77 -3.19
N ILE A 879 -13.12 -20.19 -3.18
CA ILE A 879 -14.10 -20.51 -2.13
C ILE A 879 -14.55 -21.97 -2.26
N GLN A 880 -14.83 -22.43 -3.48
CA GLN A 880 -15.24 -23.81 -3.72
C GLN A 880 -14.17 -24.82 -3.32
N GLU A 881 -12.89 -24.55 -3.60
CA GLU A 881 -11.76 -25.39 -3.15
C GLU A 881 -11.79 -25.56 -1.61
N LYS A 882 -12.06 -24.49 -0.86
CA LYS A 882 -12.06 -24.49 0.62
C LYS A 882 -13.30 -25.09 1.26
N VAL A 883 -14.43 -25.05 0.57
CA VAL A 883 -15.63 -25.83 0.95
C VAL A 883 -15.41 -27.32 0.65
N VAL A 884 -14.88 -27.66 -0.52
CA VAL A 884 -14.62 -29.06 -0.93
C VAL A 884 -13.48 -29.70 -0.11
N SER A 885 -12.47 -28.94 0.33
CA SER A 885 -11.43 -29.42 1.24
C SER A 885 -11.86 -29.53 2.71
N ASN A 886 -13.11 -29.15 3.03
CA ASN A 886 -13.65 -29.11 4.40
C ASN A 886 -12.83 -28.20 5.35
N GLU A 887 -12.18 -27.15 4.81
CA GLU A 887 -11.51 -26.11 5.60
C GLU A 887 -12.51 -25.08 6.14
N VAL A 888 -13.57 -24.79 5.38
CA VAL A 888 -14.67 -23.88 5.74
C VAL A 888 -16.02 -24.46 5.29
N GLU A 889 -17.08 -24.15 6.00
CA GLU A 889 -18.46 -24.48 5.61
C GLU A 889 -19.36 -23.25 5.71
N LEU A 890 -20.44 -23.23 4.93
CA LEU A 890 -21.33 -22.07 4.85
C LEU A 890 -22.71 -22.39 5.40
N GLU A 891 -23.09 -21.68 6.45
CA GLU A 891 -24.41 -21.76 7.07
C GLU A 891 -25.21 -20.47 6.86
N TYR A 892 -26.54 -20.62 6.80
CA TYR A 892 -27.45 -19.50 6.60
C TYR A 892 -27.79 -18.86 7.94
N VAL A 893 -27.69 -17.54 8.03
CA VAL A 893 -28.14 -16.76 9.19
C VAL A 893 -29.22 -15.77 8.77
N ASP A 894 -30.24 -15.54 9.61
CA ASP A 894 -31.19 -14.44 9.41
C ASP A 894 -30.47 -13.10 9.57
N THR A 895 -30.69 -12.14 8.65
CA THR A 895 -30.07 -10.81 8.63
C THR A 895 -30.10 -10.09 9.97
N LYS A 896 -31.11 -10.30 10.84
CA LYS A 896 -31.17 -9.67 12.17
C LYS A 896 -30.10 -10.17 13.13
N ASN A 897 -29.53 -11.34 12.87
CA ASN A 897 -28.46 -11.98 13.63
C ASN A 897 -27.10 -11.96 12.90
N GLN A 898 -27.03 -11.35 11.71
CA GLN A 898 -25.79 -11.20 10.94
C GLN A 898 -24.84 -10.24 11.67
N LEU A 899 -23.83 -10.78 12.37
CA LEU A 899 -22.91 -9.97 13.17
C LEU A 899 -21.99 -9.08 12.31
N ALA A 900 -21.80 -9.40 11.02
CA ALA A 900 -21.05 -8.54 10.11
C ALA A 900 -21.83 -7.27 9.66
N ASP A 901 -23.14 -7.17 9.92
CA ASP A 901 -24.01 -6.05 9.50
C ASP A 901 -23.53 -4.67 10.00
N PHE A 902 -22.99 -4.62 11.22
CA PHE A 902 -22.44 -3.38 11.79
C PHE A 902 -21.02 -3.04 11.30
N MET A 903 -20.40 -3.88 10.47
CA MET A 903 -19.19 -3.57 9.71
C MET A 903 -19.48 -2.91 8.35
N THR A 904 -20.66 -3.13 7.75
CA THR A 904 -20.94 -2.66 6.38
C THR A 904 -21.62 -1.31 6.34
N LYS A 905 -22.60 -1.08 7.23
CA LYS A 905 -23.47 0.11 7.22
C LYS A 905 -23.75 0.69 8.61
N GLY A 906 -24.33 1.89 8.62
CA GLY A 906 -24.79 2.55 9.85
C GLY A 906 -26.14 1.97 10.27
N LEU A 907 -26.29 1.57 11.53
CA LEU A 907 -27.46 0.84 12.02
C LEU A 907 -28.28 1.64 13.02
N SER A 908 -29.52 1.20 13.25
CA SER A 908 -30.35 1.76 14.32
C SER A 908 -29.71 1.49 15.69
N SER A 909 -29.91 2.40 16.65
CA SER A 909 -29.36 2.22 18.02
C SER A 909 -29.84 0.93 18.71
N LYS A 910 -30.99 0.38 18.32
CA LYS A 910 -31.50 -0.91 18.84
C LYS A 910 -30.75 -2.08 18.20
N THR A 911 -30.63 -2.09 16.87
CA THR A 911 -29.92 -3.14 16.12
C THR A 911 -28.44 -3.18 16.49
N LEU A 912 -27.78 -2.02 16.52
CA LEU A 912 -26.36 -1.92 16.87
C LEU A 912 -26.08 -2.52 18.26
N ARG A 913 -26.85 -2.12 19.28
CA ARG A 913 -26.70 -2.66 20.64
C ARG A 913 -26.96 -4.17 20.73
N TYR A 914 -27.92 -4.68 19.96
CA TYR A 914 -28.23 -6.10 19.91
C TYR A 914 -27.07 -6.92 19.32
N LEU A 915 -26.53 -6.50 18.17
CA LEU A 915 -25.40 -7.19 17.52
C LEU A 915 -24.11 -7.07 18.35
N MET A 916 -23.86 -5.90 18.94
CA MET A 916 -22.76 -5.68 19.89
C MET A 916 -22.85 -6.65 21.09
N MET A 917 -24.01 -6.73 21.74
CA MET A 917 -24.23 -7.66 22.86
C MET A 917 -24.09 -9.13 22.44
N ARG A 918 -24.63 -9.52 21.27
CA ARG A 918 -24.49 -10.86 20.69
C ARG A 918 -23.04 -11.25 20.34
N SER A 919 -22.15 -10.28 20.19
CA SER A 919 -20.73 -10.48 19.88
C SER A 919 -19.81 -10.22 21.07
N ASN A 920 -20.33 -10.15 22.31
CA ASN A 920 -19.56 -9.79 23.51
C ASN A 920 -18.74 -8.48 23.36
N VAL A 921 -19.20 -7.56 22.51
CA VAL A 921 -18.68 -6.18 22.40
C VAL A 921 -19.58 -5.29 23.24
N GLY A 922 -19.18 -4.99 24.47
CA GLY A 922 -20.05 -4.33 25.43
C GLY A 922 -19.29 -3.67 26.57
N PRO A 923 -19.99 -2.94 27.45
CA PRO A 923 -19.40 -2.60 28.75
C PRO A 923 -18.97 -3.89 29.44
N LYS A 924 -17.91 -3.82 30.27
CA LYS A 924 -17.60 -4.92 31.20
C LYS A 924 -18.89 -5.30 31.92
N LEU A 925 -19.19 -6.60 32.00
CA LEU A 925 -20.28 -7.10 32.80
C LEU A 925 -20.03 -6.64 34.24
N GLU A 926 -20.80 -5.66 34.71
CA GLU A 926 -20.85 -5.35 36.12
C GLU A 926 -21.26 -6.63 36.83
N THR A 927 -20.41 -7.08 37.75
CA THR A 927 -20.71 -8.25 38.58
C THR A 927 -21.99 -7.96 39.36
N SER A 928 -23.09 -8.58 38.93
CA SER A 928 -24.30 -8.66 39.74
C SER A 928 -23.95 -9.41 41.02
N ASN A 929 -23.87 -8.66 42.13
CA ASN A 929 -23.90 -9.20 43.49
C ASN A 929 -25.24 -9.90 43.75
#